data_AF-A0A944U3H4-F1
#
_entry.id   AF-A0A944U3H4-F1
#
_cell.length_a   1.000
_cell.length_b   1.000
_cell.length_c   1.000
_cell.angle_alpha   90.00
_cell.angle_beta   90.00
_cell.angle_gamma   90.00
#
_symmetry.space_group_name_H-M   'P 1'
#
loop_
_entity.id
_entity.type
_entity.pdbx_description
1 polymer ?
#
loop_
_entity_poly.entity_id
_entity_poly.type
_entity_poly.pdbx_seq_one_letter_code
_entity_poly.pdbx_strand_id
1 'polypeptide(L)'
;MGQEKRLDRWIERYESFHQQPTNRRIHLVCVPLIVMSLIGLLWCVPLPIPGTQAWYPAPNLAMALLLLASFYYLMLSIPVLLGVLFWFLLSSAMVLSVEASPLSLFRSSSVLFLLAWAGQFYGHRLEGKKPAFLEDLQFLLISPAWLIDWLHQRWLRAMGSYLVACAVVLMVCDALFAMKPSIDFSDSLDRATQYDVQIARDPWGIPHMMGKRHADTAFGLAYAHAEDDFLTIQDVLLAARGRLAASNGMSMAPNDYYVGLIRIRRELKDRFDLLDPEIRAVCQGYADGLNLYASRHVDQLKRHGWPAKPEDLIAGAMHKLPMMFGMHNDIGRILSNPGPAPQLAAWMNPHQAPIGSNFMAVSPSRSSDDSTRACINSHQPWTGPVAWYEAHLLTEEGQNLYGGLFPGSPVVFLGHNAHMAWGHTVNHPDLVDIFELEMDPKNPLRYRVDDQWLELEQTFATLEIRLWRDIRWKVKREVLHSLYGPALRVGDRVLAVRYAGMDSFRQLEQWFRMGQSTSLEGFKEAMRSQSIAMFNTGYADKEGNLFYAYNAMLPDRNPSYDWQAILPGNTRATLWSDYMPFDQLPQVENPPSGFIQNCNSSPFQTTVGEGNPDPDRFSKASGIETWMTNRALRAMELYGDDVSITQEEFFTYKYDKQYSEKSTLRQNIVRFLESSSQEPELVEALDILRQWNGDTSKDNPHAALSLLTFRPNSNTSRGNLSAPVILGRLKEVSSELMKHFGRLDVPWGEVNRLVRGEVDLPLGGGPDTLRAIYGRPSDEGKLAGVAGDCFFQFVQWDDQGQLDAWAIQPFGSHMASDESPHFSDQAGLFAEESLRKIPFTREEVLEVAKRIYRPQDL
;
A
#
# COMPACT_ATOMS: atom_id res chain seq x y z
N MET A 1 -15.04 29.77 55.70
CA MET A 1 -14.33 30.03 56.97
C MET A 1 -13.89 28.79 57.76
N GLY A 2 -14.42 27.56 57.54
CA GLY A 2 -13.96 26.35 58.24
C GLY A 2 -12.83 25.55 57.58
N GLN A 3 -12.67 25.64 56.24
CA GLN A 3 -11.69 24.86 55.47
C GLN A 3 -10.28 25.48 55.43
N GLU A 4 -10.14 26.81 55.29
CA GLU A 4 -8.82 27.50 55.34
C GLU A 4 -8.07 27.17 56.64
N LYS A 5 -8.73 27.31 57.80
CA LYS A 5 -8.15 26.93 59.11
C LYS A 5 -7.77 25.44 59.23
N ARG A 6 -8.26 24.57 58.35
CA ARG A 6 -7.89 23.14 58.32
C ARG A 6 -6.63 22.93 57.48
N LEU A 7 -6.54 23.55 56.31
CA LEU A 7 -5.35 23.50 55.46
C LEU A 7 -4.15 24.14 56.16
N ASP A 8 -4.31 25.32 56.76
CA ASP A 8 -3.24 26.05 57.44
C ASP A 8 -2.60 25.21 58.56
N ARG A 9 -3.42 24.52 59.37
CA ARG A 9 -2.93 23.62 60.43
C ARG A 9 -2.13 22.43 59.88
N TRP A 10 -2.53 21.88 58.74
CA TRP A 10 -1.79 20.79 58.11
C TRP A 10 -0.46 21.27 57.52
N ILE A 11 -0.46 22.45 56.89
CA ILE A 11 0.74 23.10 56.32
C ILE A 11 1.73 23.46 57.42
N GLU A 12 1.29 24.11 58.51
CA GLU A 12 2.14 24.46 59.66
C GLU A 12 2.77 23.22 60.29
N ARG A 13 1.96 22.17 60.49
CA ARG A 13 2.46 20.91 61.04
C ARG A 13 3.48 20.26 60.10
N TYR A 14 3.22 20.22 58.79
CA TYR A 14 4.15 19.69 57.81
C TYR A 14 5.44 20.51 57.72
N GLU A 15 5.35 21.84 57.76
CA GLU A 15 6.52 22.74 57.72
C GLU A 15 7.44 22.54 58.93
N SER A 16 6.91 22.15 60.09
CA SER A 16 7.72 21.82 61.26
C SER A 16 8.76 20.70 61.02
N PHE A 17 8.52 19.82 60.04
CA PHE A 17 9.44 18.76 59.63
C PHE A 17 10.50 19.22 58.61
N HIS A 18 10.43 20.47 58.12
CA HIS A 18 11.22 20.97 57.00
C HIS A 18 11.73 22.39 57.28
N GLN A 19 12.70 22.55 58.17
CA GLN A 19 13.28 23.86 58.53
C GLN A 19 14.60 24.12 57.78
N GLN A 20 15.31 23.07 57.35
CA GLN A 20 16.60 23.19 56.69
C GLN A 20 16.43 23.67 55.22
N PRO A 21 17.13 24.74 54.76
CA PRO A 21 16.91 25.33 53.44
C PRO A 21 17.21 24.42 52.24
N THR A 22 18.21 23.56 52.35
CA THR A 22 18.58 22.53 51.37
C THR A 22 17.53 21.43 51.30
N ASN A 23 17.01 20.95 52.44
CA ASN A 23 15.94 19.97 52.51
C ASN A 23 14.66 20.50 51.84
N ARG A 24 14.31 21.77 52.07
CA ARG A 24 13.21 22.45 51.36
C ARG A 24 13.40 22.47 49.83
N ARG A 25 14.63 22.74 49.35
CA ARG A 25 14.96 22.70 47.90
C ARG A 25 14.89 21.29 47.32
N ILE A 26 15.36 20.29 48.08
CA ILE A 26 15.25 18.87 47.70
C ILE A 26 13.78 18.48 47.57
N HIS A 27 12.92 18.91 48.50
CA HIS A 27 11.48 18.67 48.45
C HIS A 27 10.81 19.30 47.22
N LEU A 28 11.16 20.54 46.89
CA LEU A 28 10.64 21.25 45.72
C LEU A 28 10.88 20.48 44.41
N VAL A 29 11.93 19.68 44.33
CA VAL A 29 12.26 18.86 43.15
C VAL A 29 11.73 17.42 43.30
N CYS A 30 12.01 16.76 44.42
CA CYS A 30 11.74 15.33 44.56
C CYS A 30 10.26 15.02 44.75
N VAL A 31 9.46 15.88 45.41
CA VAL A 31 8.01 15.62 45.56
C VAL A 31 7.29 15.61 44.20
N PRO A 32 7.45 16.61 43.31
CA PRO A 32 6.88 16.52 41.96
C PRO A 32 7.34 15.28 41.18
N LEU A 33 8.63 14.92 41.25
CA LEU A 33 9.15 13.74 40.55
C LEU A 33 8.59 12.42 41.11
N ILE A 34 8.39 12.32 42.44
CA ILE A 34 7.72 11.18 43.07
C ILE A 34 6.28 11.08 42.60
N VAL A 35 5.53 12.18 42.61
CA VAL A 35 4.14 12.19 42.13
C VAL A 35 4.07 11.78 40.67
N MET A 36 4.90 12.35 39.80
CA MET A 36 4.94 12.04 38.38
C MET A 36 5.32 10.58 38.10
N SER A 37 6.36 10.07 38.75
CA SER A 37 6.78 8.67 38.59
C SER A 37 5.78 7.68 39.18
N LEU A 38 5.14 8.01 40.30
CA LEU A 38 4.06 7.21 40.89
C LEU A 38 2.86 7.14 39.94
N ILE A 39 2.46 8.26 39.32
CA ILE A 39 1.41 8.26 38.29
C ILE A 39 1.79 7.29 37.17
N GLY A 40 3.03 7.33 36.65
CA GLY A 40 3.48 6.42 35.61
C GLY A 40 3.47 4.94 36.01
N LEU A 41 3.86 4.59 37.24
CA LEU A 41 3.77 3.21 37.76
C LEU A 41 2.32 2.74 37.85
N LEU A 42 1.43 3.58 38.39
CA LEU A 42 0.01 3.29 38.53
C LEU A 42 -0.73 3.26 37.17
N TRP A 43 -0.21 3.99 36.18
CA TRP A 43 -0.74 4.02 34.82
C TRP A 43 -0.57 2.67 34.11
N CYS A 44 0.50 1.92 34.44
CA CYS A 44 0.74 0.57 33.93
C CYS A 44 -0.24 -0.49 34.48
N VAL A 45 -1.11 -0.13 35.44
CA VAL A 45 -2.08 -1.06 36.04
C VAL A 45 -3.47 -0.80 35.44
N PRO A 46 -3.92 -1.57 34.44
CA PRO A 46 -5.22 -1.39 33.82
C PRO A 46 -6.35 -1.76 34.78
N LEU A 47 -7.47 -1.02 34.71
CA LEU A 47 -8.70 -1.33 35.40
C LEU A 47 -9.69 -1.97 34.39
N PRO A 48 -10.17 -3.20 34.63
CA PRO A 48 -11.08 -3.88 33.72
C PRO A 48 -12.51 -3.34 33.89
N ILE A 49 -12.77 -2.13 33.40
CA ILE A 49 -14.10 -1.50 33.46
C ILE A 49 -14.89 -1.93 32.21
N PRO A 50 -16.04 -2.62 32.35
CA PRO A 50 -16.90 -2.98 31.22
C PRO A 50 -17.30 -1.75 30.39
N GLY A 51 -17.24 -1.86 29.06
CA GLY A 51 -17.58 -0.77 28.13
C GLY A 51 -16.43 0.17 27.77
N THR A 52 -15.24 -0.03 28.34
CA THR A 52 -14.06 0.83 28.11
C THR A 52 -12.93 0.15 27.33
N GLN A 53 -13.17 -1.06 26.80
CA GLN A 53 -12.15 -1.86 26.11
C GLN A 53 -11.56 -1.14 24.87
N ALA A 54 -12.37 -0.30 24.22
CA ALA A 54 -11.98 0.52 23.08
C ALA A 54 -11.32 1.86 23.46
N TRP A 55 -11.22 2.20 24.76
CA TRP A 55 -10.68 3.50 25.18
C TRP A 55 -9.16 3.49 25.13
N TYR A 56 -8.59 4.62 24.73
CA TYR A 56 -7.16 4.91 24.86
C TYR A 56 -6.95 6.33 25.42
N PRO A 57 -6.16 6.48 26.50
CA PRO A 57 -5.66 5.40 27.36
C PRO A 57 -6.83 4.64 28.00
N ALA A 58 -6.65 3.33 28.23
CA ALA A 58 -7.66 2.55 28.95
C ALA A 58 -7.71 3.03 30.42
N PRO A 59 -8.88 2.94 31.10
CA PRO A 59 -8.96 3.25 32.52
C PRO A 59 -7.90 2.48 33.29
N ASN A 60 -7.18 3.17 34.15
CA ASN A 60 -6.06 2.63 34.90
C ASN A 60 -6.08 3.16 36.33
N LEU A 61 -5.27 2.54 37.19
CA LEU A 61 -5.25 2.85 38.62
C LEU A 61 -4.82 4.30 38.90
N ALA A 62 -3.95 4.88 38.06
CA ALA A 62 -3.56 6.27 38.19
C ALA A 62 -4.77 7.21 38.06
N MET A 63 -5.59 7.04 37.01
CA MET A 63 -6.78 7.86 36.80
C MET A 63 -7.75 7.83 37.99
N ALA A 64 -8.01 6.64 38.54
CA ALA A 64 -8.88 6.49 39.70
C ALA A 64 -8.33 7.22 40.95
N LEU A 65 -7.03 7.08 41.21
CA LEU A 65 -6.38 7.73 42.35
C LEU A 65 -6.25 9.24 42.18
N LEU A 66 -6.02 9.73 40.96
CA LEU A 66 -6.02 11.16 40.65
C LEU A 66 -7.40 11.80 40.88
N LEU A 67 -8.49 11.10 40.54
CA LEU A 67 -9.85 11.55 40.84
C LEU A 67 -10.09 11.65 42.36
N LEU A 68 -9.72 10.62 43.11
CA LEU A 68 -9.85 10.60 44.58
C LEU A 68 -9.00 11.69 45.24
N ALA A 69 -7.76 11.88 44.79
CA ALA A 69 -6.88 12.93 45.26
C ALA A 69 -7.46 14.32 44.95
N SER A 70 -8.02 14.51 43.76
CA SER A 70 -8.67 15.78 43.37
C SER A 70 -9.85 16.09 44.28
N PHE A 71 -10.68 15.09 44.64
CA PHE A 71 -11.74 15.27 45.62
C PHE A 71 -11.19 15.67 47.00
N TYR A 72 -10.11 15.03 47.45
CA TYR A 72 -9.44 15.39 48.71
C TYR A 72 -8.97 16.86 48.70
N TYR A 73 -8.30 17.32 47.63
CA TYR A 73 -7.83 18.71 47.53
C TYR A 73 -8.98 19.72 47.38
N LEU A 74 -10.06 19.35 46.69
CA LEU A 74 -11.29 20.16 46.63
C LEU A 74 -11.87 20.39 48.03
N MET A 75 -11.81 19.38 48.91
CA MET A 75 -12.24 19.52 50.30
C MET A 75 -11.29 20.36 51.18
N LEU A 76 -10.07 20.64 50.71
CA LEU A 76 -9.10 21.49 51.40
C LEU A 76 -9.17 22.95 50.94
N SER A 77 -9.01 23.21 49.63
CA SER A 77 -8.97 24.56 49.07
C SER A 77 -9.01 24.54 47.53
N ILE A 78 -9.82 25.41 46.91
CA ILE A 78 -9.90 25.55 45.44
C ILE A 78 -8.55 25.98 44.83
N PRO A 79 -7.84 27.00 45.35
CA PRO A 79 -6.49 27.33 44.89
C PRO A 79 -5.51 26.15 44.89
N VAL A 80 -5.50 25.33 45.95
CA VAL A 80 -4.62 24.15 46.02
C VAL A 80 -5.03 23.10 44.99
N LEU A 81 -6.33 22.86 44.82
CA LEU A 81 -6.84 21.97 43.79
C LEU A 81 -6.36 22.38 42.39
N LEU A 82 -6.48 23.67 42.03
CA LEU A 82 -6.05 24.15 40.71
C LEU A 82 -4.54 23.93 40.48
N GLY A 83 -3.71 24.20 41.50
CA GLY A 83 -2.27 23.96 41.41
C GLY A 83 -1.90 22.47 41.30
N VAL A 84 -2.61 21.59 42.02
CA VAL A 84 -2.40 20.14 41.92
C VAL A 84 -2.90 19.60 40.57
N LEU A 85 -4.07 20.04 40.09
CA LEU A 85 -4.59 19.65 38.78
C LEU A 85 -3.65 20.05 37.64
N PHE A 86 -3.03 21.22 37.73
CA PHE A 86 -1.97 21.64 36.81
C PHE A 86 -0.81 20.63 36.79
N TRP A 87 -0.33 20.20 37.96
CA TRP A 87 0.74 19.20 38.04
C TRP A 87 0.31 17.80 37.59
N PHE A 88 -0.92 17.40 37.86
CA PHE A 88 -1.48 16.15 37.36
C PHE A 88 -1.56 16.14 35.83
N LEU A 89 -1.94 17.27 35.22
CA LEU A 89 -1.96 17.41 33.77
C LEU A 89 -0.56 17.28 33.18
N LEU A 90 0.43 18.00 33.73
CA LEU A 90 1.83 17.89 33.28
C LEU A 90 2.39 16.48 33.45
N SER A 91 2.09 15.83 34.57
CA SER A 91 2.55 14.45 34.83
C SER A 91 1.91 13.46 33.87
N SER A 92 0.62 13.61 33.57
CA SER A 92 -0.09 12.76 32.62
C SER A 92 0.44 12.97 31.19
N ALA A 93 0.74 14.21 30.81
CA ALA A 93 1.39 14.51 29.53
C ALA A 93 2.76 13.84 29.43
N MET A 94 3.59 13.88 30.49
CA MET A 94 4.87 13.17 30.54
C MET A 94 4.69 11.66 30.39
N VAL A 95 3.75 11.07 31.12
CA VAL A 95 3.47 9.62 31.04
C VAL A 95 3.08 9.21 29.63
N LEU A 96 2.17 9.96 28.99
CA LEU A 96 1.78 9.73 27.60
C LEU A 96 2.96 9.89 26.63
N SER A 97 3.82 10.89 26.84
CA SER A 97 5.04 11.08 26.04
C SER A 97 6.02 9.93 26.20
N VAL A 98 6.17 9.36 27.40
CA VAL A 98 6.99 8.16 27.62
C VAL A 98 6.36 6.94 26.94
N GLU A 99 5.04 6.73 27.00
CA GLU A 99 4.35 5.65 26.28
C GLU A 99 4.44 5.77 24.75
N ALA A 100 4.60 7.00 24.26
CA ALA A 100 4.82 7.31 22.86
C ALA A 100 6.31 7.33 22.48
N SER A 101 7.23 7.14 23.43
CA SER A 101 8.67 7.02 23.19
C SER A 101 9.08 5.54 23.10
N PRO A 102 10.34 5.24 22.70
CA PRO A 102 10.89 3.89 22.79
C PRO A 102 11.12 3.38 24.23
N LEU A 103 10.98 4.24 25.24
CA LEU A 103 11.28 3.89 26.62
C LEU A 103 10.14 3.09 27.26
N SER A 104 10.49 2.15 28.14
CA SER A 104 9.50 1.45 28.97
C SER A 104 9.00 2.40 30.06
N LEU A 105 7.71 2.73 30.03
CA LEU A 105 7.07 3.55 31.07
C LEU A 105 7.36 3.00 32.48
N PHE A 106 7.14 1.71 32.69
CA PHE A 106 7.40 1.07 33.99
C PHE A 106 8.85 1.23 34.45
N ARG A 107 9.84 0.96 33.58
CA ARG A 107 11.26 1.08 33.95
C ARG A 107 11.64 2.54 34.21
N SER A 108 11.27 3.45 33.31
CA SER A 108 11.54 4.89 33.44
C SER A 108 10.94 5.45 34.73
N SER A 109 9.67 5.12 35.02
CA SER A 109 9.00 5.53 36.24
C SER A 109 9.62 4.89 37.49
N SER A 110 9.99 3.61 37.45
CA SER A 110 10.65 2.95 38.59
C SER A 110 11.99 3.59 38.95
N VAL A 111 12.83 3.85 37.95
CA VAL A 111 14.13 4.50 38.15
C VAL A 111 13.94 5.90 38.72
N LEU A 112 13.06 6.70 38.13
CA LEU A 112 12.79 8.05 38.60
C LEU A 112 12.23 8.07 40.04
N PHE A 113 11.32 7.14 40.35
CA PHE A 113 10.72 6.99 41.67
C PHE A 113 11.79 6.68 42.73
N LEU A 114 12.66 5.71 42.46
CA LEU A 114 13.73 5.32 43.38
C LEU A 114 14.75 6.45 43.61
N LEU A 115 15.16 7.14 42.54
CA LEU A 115 16.11 8.26 42.64
C LEU A 115 15.51 9.45 43.42
N ALA A 116 14.26 9.79 43.15
CA ALA A 116 13.59 10.89 43.86
C ALA A 116 13.39 10.57 45.35
N TRP A 117 13.07 9.32 45.69
CA TRP A 117 13.01 8.87 47.09
C TRP A 117 14.37 8.86 47.78
N ALA A 118 15.43 8.44 47.10
CA ALA A 118 16.80 8.53 47.65
C ALA A 118 17.16 10.00 47.98
N GLY A 119 16.80 10.93 47.09
CA GLY A 119 16.91 12.37 47.33
C GLY A 119 16.13 12.82 48.56
N GLN A 120 14.87 12.40 48.69
CA GLN A 120 14.03 12.69 49.87
C GLN A 120 14.68 12.23 51.19
N PHE A 121 15.17 10.98 51.24
CA PHE A 121 15.82 10.46 52.43
C PHE A 121 17.12 11.19 52.76
N TYR A 122 17.89 11.61 51.75
CA TYR A 122 19.06 12.46 51.95
C TYR A 122 18.68 13.82 52.53
N GLY A 123 17.63 14.48 52.01
CA GLY A 123 17.12 15.73 52.56
C GLY A 123 16.73 15.62 54.04
N HIS A 124 16.00 14.56 54.40
CA HIS A 124 15.65 14.27 55.80
C HIS A 124 16.84 13.92 56.68
N ARG A 125 17.88 13.27 56.14
CA ARG A 125 19.14 13.06 56.85
C ARG A 125 19.81 14.38 57.21
N LEU A 126 19.77 15.38 56.32
CA LEU A 126 20.30 16.73 56.59
C LEU A 126 19.44 17.51 57.60
N GLU A 127 18.13 17.29 57.60
CA GLU A 127 17.20 17.87 58.56
C GLU A 127 17.36 17.28 59.98
N GLY A 128 17.81 16.03 60.09
CA GLY A 128 17.88 15.29 61.35
C GLY A 128 16.52 14.79 61.86
N LYS A 129 15.47 14.89 61.06
CA LYS A 129 14.11 14.44 61.37
C LYS A 129 13.70 13.31 60.42
N LYS A 130 12.96 12.33 60.96
CA LYS A 130 12.34 11.28 60.13
C LYS A 130 11.28 11.89 59.21
N PRO A 131 11.02 11.30 58.02
CA PRO A 131 9.96 11.75 57.14
C PRO A 131 8.59 11.75 57.82
N ALA A 132 7.81 12.82 57.62
CA ALA A 132 6.53 13.04 58.30
C ALA A 132 5.49 11.93 58.02
N PHE A 133 5.52 11.31 56.84
CA PHE A 133 4.58 10.23 56.49
C PHE A 133 4.72 8.97 57.35
N LEU A 134 5.83 8.80 58.07
CA LEU A 134 5.99 7.71 59.04
C LEU A 134 5.15 7.94 60.30
N GLU A 135 4.75 9.18 60.58
CA GLU A 135 3.80 9.49 61.66
C GLU A 135 2.35 9.43 61.19
N ASP A 136 2.06 9.93 59.98
CA ASP A 136 0.73 9.93 59.39
C ASP A 136 0.83 9.88 57.86
N LEU A 137 0.26 8.83 57.25
CA LEU A 137 0.24 8.65 55.80
C LEU A 137 -0.43 9.81 55.06
N GLN A 138 -1.32 10.58 55.71
CA GLN A 138 -1.93 11.78 55.11
C GLN A 138 -0.88 12.80 54.67
N PHE A 139 0.32 12.82 55.27
CA PHE A 139 1.38 13.74 54.87
C PHE A 139 1.90 13.50 53.44
N LEU A 140 1.66 12.34 52.83
CA LEU A 140 1.93 12.12 51.40
C LEU A 140 1.00 12.93 50.48
N LEU A 141 -0.21 13.26 50.95
CA LEU A 141 -1.16 14.14 50.25
C LEU A 141 -1.02 15.60 50.69
N ILE A 142 -0.45 15.87 51.86
CA ILE A 142 -0.16 17.25 52.29
C ILE A 142 1.12 17.78 51.63
N SER A 143 2.10 16.95 51.33
CA SER A 143 3.37 17.40 50.73
C SER A 143 3.23 18.15 49.40
N PRO A 144 2.35 17.74 48.45
CA PRO A 144 2.12 18.52 47.23
C PRO A 144 1.36 19.82 47.52
N ALA A 145 0.36 19.80 48.42
CA ALA A 145 -0.39 21.00 48.82
C ALA A 145 0.52 22.05 49.46
N TRP A 146 1.47 21.63 50.31
CA TRP A 146 2.45 22.51 50.94
C TRP A 146 3.33 23.24 49.90
N LEU A 147 3.74 22.56 48.82
CA LEU A 147 4.49 23.19 47.73
C LEU A 147 3.65 24.21 46.95
N ILE A 148 2.38 23.89 46.67
CA ILE A 148 1.47 24.79 45.97
C ILE A 148 1.18 26.05 46.81
N ASP A 149 0.94 25.87 48.10
CA ASP A 149 0.75 27.00 49.03
C ASP A 149 1.98 27.90 49.06
N TRP A 150 3.17 27.32 49.23
CA TRP A 150 4.43 28.05 49.23
C TRP A 150 4.66 28.85 47.94
N LEU A 151 4.27 28.31 46.78
CA LEU A 151 4.32 29.04 45.51
C LEU A 151 3.30 30.20 45.48
N HIS A 152 2.06 29.94 45.90
CA HIS A 152 0.96 30.92 45.86
C HIS A 152 1.14 32.11 46.80
N GLN A 153 1.93 31.98 47.87
CA GLN A 153 2.34 33.10 48.73
C GLN A 153 3.03 34.24 47.95
N ARG A 154 3.51 33.99 46.72
CA ARG A 154 4.11 35.00 45.82
C ARG A 154 3.57 34.87 44.39
N TRP A 155 2.32 35.29 44.17
CA TRP A 155 1.58 35.11 42.90
C TRP A 155 2.37 35.35 41.60
N LEU A 156 3.08 36.48 41.45
CA LEU A 156 3.88 36.74 40.23
C LEU A 156 5.01 35.71 40.02
N ARG A 157 5.66 35.26 41.10
CA ARG A 157 6.67 34.19 41.05
C ARG A 157 6.04 32.83 40.85
N ALA A 158 4.83 32.60 41.38
CA ALA A 158 4.05 31.39 41.15
C ALA A 158 3.75 31.21 39.66
N MET A 159 3.22 32.26 39.01
CA MET A 159 2.92 32.26 37.58
C MET A 159 4.18 32.01 36.74
N GLY A 160 5.29 32.69 37.04
CA GLY A 160 6.57 32.42 36.38
C GLY A 160 7.06 30.98 36.58
N SER A 161 6.89 30.42 37.78
CA SER A 161 7.29 29.04 38.09
C SER A 161 6.44 28.01 37.35
N TYR A 162 5.13 28.22 37.25
CA TYR A 162 4.23 27.36 36.45
C TYR A 162 4.57 27.42 34.97
N LEU A 163 4.86 28.61 34.42
CA LEU A 163 5.28 28.75 33.03
C LEU A 163 6.61 28.03 32.76
N VAL A 164 7.60 28.17 33.63
CA VAL A 164 8.88 27.47 33.51
C VAL A 164 8.69 25.95 33.61
N ALA A 165 7.92 25.47 34.60
CA ALA A 165 7.63 24.04 34.75
C ALA A 165 6.92 23.48 33.52
N CYS A 166 5.93 24.20 33.00
CA CYS A 166 5.23 23.84 31.76
C CYS A 166 6.22 23.77 30.58
N ALA A 167 7.03 24.80 30.38
CA ALA A 167 8.02 24.86 29.30
C ALA A 167 9.04 23.71 29.38
N VAL A 168 9.55 23.40 30.58
CA VAL A 168 10.49 22.30 30.78
C VAL A 168 9.83 20.95 30.50
N VAL A 169 8.63 20.71 31.01
CA VAL A 169 7.89 19.46 30.76
C VAL A 169 7.60 19.31 29.27
N LEU A 170 7.12 20.36 28.60
CA LEU A 170 6.84 20.34 27.16
C LEU A 170 8.11 20.09 26.34
N MET A 171 9.24 20.69 26.70
CA MET A 171 10.53 20.44 26.05
C MET A 171 10.98 18.98 26.20
N VAL A 172 10.79 18.37 27.38
CA VAL A 172 11.10 16.96 27.60
C VAL A 172 10.11 16.05 26.86
N CYS A 173 8.82 16.37 26.86
CA CYS A 173 7.81 15.67 26.07
C CYS A 173 8.17 15.68 24.59
N ASP A 174 8.55 16.83 24.04
CA ASP A 174 9.00 16.98 22.64
C ASP A 174 10.23 16.11 22.35
N ALA A 175 11.24 16.14 23.24
CA ALA A 175 12.41 15.28 23.13
C ALA A 175 12.07 13.77 23.17
N LEU A 176 11.11 13.36 24.01
CA LEU A 176 10.64 11.97 24.09
C LEU A 176 9.88 11.54 22.83
N PHE A 177 9.07 12.44 22.25
CA PHE A 177 8.38 12.18 20.98
C PHE A 177 9.36 12.03 19.82
N ALA A 178 10.38 12.89 19.77
CA ALA A 178 11.44 12.88 18.76
C ALA A 178 12.44 11.71 18.91
N MET A 179 12.45 11.03 20.06
CA MET A 179 13.35 9.90 20.32
C MET A 179 13.04 8.73 19.37
N LYS A 180 14.00 8.41 18.50
CA LYS A 180 13.96 7.20 17.66
C LYS A 180 14.49 6.00 18.46
N PRO A 181 13.91 4.80 18.32
CA PRO A 181 14.49 3.59 18.91
C PRO A 181 15.88 3.35 18.32
N SER A 182 16.83 2.90 19.15
CA SER A 182 18.06 2.31 18.63
C SER A 182 17.70 1.01 17.93
N ILE A 183 17.93 0.95 16.62
CA ILE A 183 17.61 -0.23 15.82
C ILE A 183 18.84 -1.13 15.83
N ASP A 184 18.64 -2.37 16.27
CA ASP A 184 19.68 -3.39 16.25
C ASP A 184 19.61 -4.17 14.94
N PHE A 185 20.66 -4.06 14.15
CA PHE A 185 20.83 -4.78 12.88
C PHE A 185 21.85 -5.92 12.98
N SER A 186 22.43 -6.18 14.15
CA SER A 186 23.57 -7.11 14.34
C SER A 186 23.32 -8.48 13.69
N ASP A 187 22.21 -9.14 14.00
CA ASP A 187 21.85 -10.43 13.41
C ASP A 187 21.81 -10.42 11.88
N SER A 188 21.25 -9.35 11.29
CA SER A 188 21.15 -9.21 9.83
C SER A 188 22.51 -8.88 9.20
N LEU A 189 23.34 -8.09 9.88
CA LEU A 189 24.71 -7.77 9.43
C LEU A 189 25.63 -8.99 9.51
N ASP A 190 25.49 -9.82 10.53
CA ASP A 190 26.22 -11.08 10.65
C ASP A 190 25.85 -12.02 9.50
N ARG A 191 24.55 -12.18 9.19
CA ARG A 191 24.10 -12.92 8.00
C ARG A 191 24.53 -12.28 6.70
N ALA A 192 24.61 -10.94 6.62
CA ALA A 192 25.03 -10.22 5.41
C ALA A 192 26.41 -10.67 4.90
N THR A 193 27.29 -11.10 5.80
CA THR A 193 28.63 -11.63 5.48
C THR A 193 28.62 -12.98 4.77
N GLN A 194 27.48 -13.69 4.80
CA GLN A 194 27.32 -15.03 4.22
C GLN A 194 26.73 -15.01 2.80
N TYR A 195 26.28 -13.85 2.31
CA TYR A 195 25.77 -13.73 0.94
C TYR A 195 26.91 -13.46 -0.04
N ASP A 196 26.84 -14.10 -1.19
CA ASP A 196 27.83 -13.96 -2.26
C ASP A 196 27.18 -13.43 -3.53
N VAL A 197 27.13 -12.10 -3.67
CA VAL A 197 26.50 -11.43 -4.80
C VAL A 197 27.33 -10.27 -5.32
N GLN A 198 27.36 -10.13 -6.64
CA GLN A 198 27.89 -8.97 -7.35
C GLN A 198 26.73 -8.28 -8.07
N ILE A 199 26.66 -6.96 -7.94
CA ILE A 199 25.69 -6.13 -8.65
C ILE A 199 26.43 -5.40 -9.76
N ALA A 200 26.01 -5.61 -11.01
CA ALA A 200 26.39 -4.78 -12.14
C ALA A 200 25.24 -3.83 -12.47
N ARG A 201 25.53 -2.54 -12.67
CA ARG A 201 24.57 -1.58 -13.23
C ARG A 201 24.93 -1.25 -14.66
N ASP A 202 23.94 -1.39 -15.53
CA ASP A 202 24.06 -1.10 -16.97
C ASP A 202 24.08 0.42 -17.23
N PRO A 203 24.18 0.88 -18.50
CA PRO A 203 24.16 2.31 -18.82
C PRO A 203 22.90 3.07 -18.41
N TRP A 204 21.80 2.37 -18.09
CA TRP A 204 20.50 2.90 -17.69
C TRP A 204 20.23 2.75 -16.19
N GLY A 205 21.24 2.34 -15.43
CA GLY A 205 21.17 2.15 -13.98
C GLY A 205 20.45 0.87 -13.55
N ILE A 206 20.07 -0.01 -14.48
CA ILE A 206 19.32 -1.23 -14.18
C ILE A 206 20.26 -2.23 -13.48
N PRO A 207 19.85 -2.82 -12.34
CA PRO A 207 20.69 -3.74 -11.60
C PRO A 207 20.61 -5.17 -12.13
N HIS A 208 21.78 -5.78 -12.23
CA HIS A 208 21.99 -7.18 -12.58
C HIS A 208 22.70 -7.87 -11.41
N MET A 209 21.97 -8.72 -10.70
CA MET A 209 22.46 -9.44 -9.53
C MET A 209 23.02 -10.79 -9.97
N MET A 210 24.31 -11.00 -9.76
CA MET A 210 25.00 -12.25 -10.06
C MET A 210 25.40 -12.91 -8.74
N GLY A 211 24.72 -13.99 -8.37
CA GLY A 211 24.97 -14.70 -7.11
C GLY A 211 25.07 -16.21 -7.29
N LYS A 212 25.44 -16.92 -6.23
CA LYS A 212 25.46 -18.40 -6.25
C LYS A 212 24.06 -18.95 -6.09
N ARG A 213 23.34 -18.46 -5.07
CA ARG A 213 22.02 -18.92 -4.68
C ARG A 213 20.93 -17.90 -5.00
N HIS A 214 19.68 -18.33 -5.10
CA HIS A 214 18.53 -17.42 -5.21
C HIS A 214 18.46 -16.42 -4.02
N ALA A 215 18.87 -16.84 -2.82
CA ALA A 215 18.93 -15.95 -1.65
C ALA A 215 20.02 -14.87 -1.79
N ASP A 216 21.13 -15.15 -2.48
CA ASP A 216 22.20 -14.18 -2.72
C ASP A 216 21.75 -13.08 -3.69
N THR A 217 21.07 -13.46 -4.77
CA THR A 217 20.52 -12.49 -5.72
C THR A 217 19.36 -11.70 -5.11
N ALA A 218 18.53 -12.30 -4.26
CA ALA A 218 17.50 -11.58 -3.50
C ALA A 218 18.10 -10.55 -2.53
N PHE A 219 19.21 -10.88 -1.86
CA PHE A 219 19.95 -9.94 -1.03
C PHE A 219 20.52 -8.76 -1.84
N GLY A 220 21.13 -9.04 -2.99
CA GLY A 220 21.61 -8.00 -3.90
C GLY A 220 20.48 -7.13 -4.46
N LEU A 221 19.36 -7.76 -4.83
CA LEU A 221 18.17 -7.09 -5.34
C LEU A 221 17.63 -6.10 -4.31
N ALA A 222 17.50 -6.52 -3.05
CA ALA A 222 17.03 -5.65 -1.98
C ALA A 222 17.92 -4.42 -1.80
N TYR A 223 19.24 -4.60 -1.86
CA TYR A 223 20.18 -3.49 -1.73
C TYR A 223 20.06 -2.52 -2.90
N ALA A 224 20.07 -3.01 -4.15
CA ALA A 224 19.91 -2.18 -5.34
C ALA A 224 18.56 -1.45 -5.37
N HIS A 225 17.49 -2.16 -5.04
CA HIS A 225 16.13 -1.60 -4.99
C HIS A 225 16.01 -0.51 -3.92
N ALA A 226 16.70 -0.68 -2.78
CA ALA A 226 16.76 0.35 -1.76
C ALA A 226 17.58 1.58 -2.19
N GLU A 227 18.65 1.42 -2.99
CA GLU A 227 19.35 2.56 -3.58
C GLU A 227 18.41 3.42 -4.45
N ASP A 228 17.49 2.78 -5.17
CA ASP A 228 16.64 3.48 -6.15
C ASP A 228 15.29 3.96 -5.61
N ASP A 229 14.73 3.29 -4.59
CA ASP A 229 13.38 3.58 -4.06
C ASP A 229 13.17 3.28 -2.56
N PHE A 230 14.11 3.68 -1.70
CA PHE A 230 14.07 3.37 -0.26
C PHE A 230 12.79 3.84 0.46
N LEU A 231 12.31 5.04 0.15
CA LEU A 231 11.20 5.66 0.88
C LEU A 231 9.87 4.94 0.65
N THR A 232 9.64 4.46 -0.58
CA THR A 232 8.45 3.69 -0.95
C THR A 232 8.51 2.30 -0.33
N ILE A 233 9.67 1.63 -0.34
CA ILE A 233 9.86 0.32 0.33
C ILE A 233 9.53 0.42 1.82
N GLN A 234 9.97 1.47 2.51
CA GLN A 234 9.61 1.69 3.91
C GLN A 234 8.10 1.84 4.13
N ASP A 235 7.39 2.55 3.23
CA ASP A 235 5.93 2.66 3.32
C ASP A 235 5.24 1.33 3.05
N VAL A 236 5.73 0.52 2.11
CA VAL A 236 5.21 -0.83 1.86
C VAL A 236 5.37 -1.73 3.09
N LEU A 237 6.54 -1.70 3.74
CA LEU A 237 6.77 -2.44 4.99
C LEU A 237 5.79 -1.99 6.08
N LEU A 238 5.68 -0.67 6.31
CA LEU A 238 4.77 -0.11 7.31
C LEU A 238 3.30 -0.43 7.01
N ALA A 239 2.91 -0.42 5.74
CA ALA A 239 1.58 -0.78 5.30
C ALA A 239 1.25 -2.22 5.71
N ALA A 240 2.12 -3.19 5.40
CA ALA A 240 1.98 -4.59 5.81
C ALA A 240 2.05 -4.80 7.34
N ARG A 241 2.74 -3.91 8.07
CA ARG A 241 2.80 -3.93 9.55
C ARG A 241 1.54 -3.37 10.23
N GLY A 242 0.66 -2.67 9.50
CA GLY A 242 -0.42 -1.88 10.11
C GLY A 242 0.12 -0.74 10.98
N ARG A 243 1.14 -0.04 10.46
CA ARG A 243 1.82 1.10 11.11
C ARG A 243 2.02 2.29 10.19
N LEU A 244 1.33 2.32 9.05
CA LEU A 244 1.49 3.39 8.06
C LEU A 244 0.99 4.74 8.61
N ALA A 245 -0.05 4.74 9.44
CA ALA A 245 -0.57 5.97 10.06
C ALA A 245 0.42 6.61 11.05
N ALA A 246 1.33 5.82 11.62
CA ALA A 246 2.37 6.32 12.52
C ALA A 246 3.43 7.16 11.77
N SER A 247 3.57 6.94 10.46
CA SER A 247 4.46 7.70 9.58
C SER A 247 3.71 8.75 8.76
N ASN A 248 2.56 8.40 8.18
CA ASN A 248 1.91 9.20 7.15
C ASN A 248 0.63 9.90 7.65
N GLY A 249 0.29 9.70 8.93
CA GLY A 249 -0.77 10.43 9.64
C GLY A 249 -2.16 9.82 9.50
N MET A 250 -3.16 10.59 9.93
CA MET A 250 -4.56 10.14 10.08
C MET A 250 -5.15 9.54 8.79
N SER A 251 -4.77 10.06 7.62
CA SER A 251 -5.29 9.57 6.35
C SER A 251 -4.98 8.09 6.08
N MET A 252 -3.93 7.56 6.71
CA MET A 252 -3.50 6.16 6.58
C MET A 252 -4.03 5.25 7.69
N ALA A 253 -4.84 5.76 8.64
CA ALA A 253 -5.49 4.92 9.65
C ALA A 253 -6.38 3.80 9.07
N PRO A 254 -7.08 3.99 7.93
CA PRO A 254 -7.81 2.90 7.27
C PRO A 254 -6.92 1.72 6.87
N ASN A 255 -5.68 1.95 6.44
CA ASN A 255 -4.72 0.88 6.16
C ASN A 255 -4.46 0.04 7.41
N ASP A 256 -4.13 0.72 8.51
CA ASP A 256 -3.71 0.06 9.74
C ASP A 256 -4.87 -0.72 10.38
N TYR A 257 -6.09 -0.17 10.24
CA TYR A 257 -7.30 -0.88 10.61
C TYR A 257 -7.55 -2.09 9.72
N TYR A 258 -7.37 -1.96 8.40
CA TYR A 258 -7.52 -3.06 7.44
C TYR A 258 -6.60 -4.25 7.78
N VAL A 259 -5.32 -4.01 8.07
CA VAL A 259 -4.37 -5.06 8.48
C VAL A 259 -4.83 -5.79 9.74
N GLY A 260 -5.36 -5.05 10.72
CA GLY A 260 -5.95 -5.63 11.93
C GLY A 260 -7.24 -6.39 11.67
N LEU A 261 -8.08 -5.88 10.76
CA LEU A 261 -9.37 -6.44 10.37
C LEU A 261 -9.20 -7.79 9.67
N ILE A 262 -8.23 -7.94 8.77
CA ILE A 262 -7.98 -9.23 8.09
C ILE A 262 -6.89 -10.08 8.74
N ARG A 263 -6.39 -9.67 9.91
CA ARG A 263 -5.49 -10.46 10.78
C ARG A 263 -4.18 -10.95 10.16
N ILE A 264 -3.65 -10.29 9.12
CA ILE A 264 -2.46 -10.72 8.36
C ILE A 264 -1.34 -11.27 9.26
N ARG A 265 -0.96 -10.51 10.29
CA ARG A 265 0.17 -10.88 11.18
C ARG A 265 -0.11 -12.08 12.06
N ARG A 266 -1.36 -12.23 12.52
CA ARG A 266 -1.76 -13.38 13.33
C ARG A 266 -1.76 -14.63 12.47
N GLU A 267 -2.37 -14.55 11.28
CA GLU A 267 -2.47 -15.69 10.36
C GLU A 267 -1.09 -16.14 9.85
N LEU A 268 -0.20 -15.19 9.55
CA LEU A 268 1.13 -15.52 9.07
C LEU A 268 2.02 -16.16 10.15
N LYS A 269 1.91 -15.71 11.40
CA LYS A 269 2.75 -16.21 12.51
C LYS A 269 2.69 -17.73 12.64
N ASP A 270 1.53 -18.32 12.43
CA ASP A 270 1.31 -19.75 12.61
C ASP A 270 1.53 -20.56 11.31
N ARG A 271 1.73 -19.88 10.16
CA ARG A 271 1.84 -20.49 8.82
C ARG A 271 3.19 -20.28 8.12
N PHE A 272 4.02 -19.34 8.57
CA PHE A 272 5.27 -18.99 7.87
C PHE A 272 6.21 -20.21 7.68
N ASP A 273 6.27 -21.10 8.68
CA ASP A 273 7.08 -22.32 8.62
C ASP A 273 6.54 -23.40 7.65
N LEU A 274 5.34 -23.20 7.09
CA LEU A 274 4.75 -24.08 6.06
C LEU A 274 5.17 -23.70 4.63
N LEU A 275 5.78 -22.53 4.45
CA LEU A 275 6.35 -22.11 3.16
C LEU A 275 7.51 -23.02 2.76
N ASP A 276 7.77 -23.13 1.46
CA ASP A 276 8.96 -23.82 0.97
C ASP A 276 10.25 -23.23 1.61
N PRO A 277 11.21 -24.05 2.07
CA PRO A 277 12.46 -23.56 2.66
C PRO A 277 13.23 -22.59 1.74
N GLU A 278 13.15 -22.79 0.42
CA GLU A 278 13.80 -21.95 -0.58
C GLU A 278 13.16 -20.56 -0.64
N ILE A 279 11.83 -20.46 -0.64
CA ILE A 279 11.16 -19.15 -0.64
C ILE A 279 11.41 -18.41 0.67
N ARG A 280 11.49 -19.12 1.80
CA ARG A 280 11.90 -18.50 3.08
C ARG A 280 13.32 -17.95 3.01
N ALA A 281 14.26 -18.67 2.39
CA ALA A 281 15.63 -18.22 2.21
C ALA A 281 15.72 -17.00 1.29
N VAL A 282 14.94 -16.96 0.19
CA VAL A 282 14.80 -15.80 -0.70
C VAL A 282 14.27 -14.58 0.07
N CYS A 283 13.20 -14.76 0.85
CA CYS A 283 12.66 -13.68 1.69
C CYS A 283 13.67 -13.21 2.76
N GLN A 284 14.43 -14.13 3.34
CA GLN A 284 15.47 -13.80 4.33
C GLN A 284 16.61 -13.00 3.70
N GLY A 285 17.09 -13.41 2.51
CA GLY A 285 18.09 -12.68 1.73
C GLY A 285 17.66 -11.25 1.45
N TYR A 286 16.44 -11.07 0.94
CA TYR A 286 15.91 -9.75 0.66
C TYR A 286 15.76 -8.89 1.93
N ALA A 287 15.25 -9.45 3.03
CA ALA A 287 15.16 -8.74 4.31
C ALA A 287 16.53 -8.31 4.83
N ASP A 288 17.55 -9.16 4.74
CA ASP A 288 18.92 -8.85 5.16
C ASP A 288 19.57 -7.77 4.26
N GLY A 289 19.31 -7.78 2.95
CA GLY A 289 19.80 -6.76 2.02
C GLY A 289 19.19 -5.38 2.31
N LEU A 290 17.87 -5.32 2.59
CA LEU A 290 17.22 -4.10 3.05
C LEU A 290 17.80 -3.62 4.39
N ASN A 291 18.06 -4.53 5.32
CA ASN A 291 18.63 -4.21 6.63
C ASN A 291 20.07 -3.68 6.52
N LEU A 292 20.87 -4.23 5.62
CA LEU A 292 22.22 -3.71 5.34
C LEU A 292 22.13 -2.26 4.84
N TYR A 293 21.28 -1.99 3.85
CA TYR A 293 21.09 -0.62 3.35
C TYR A 293 20.58 0.31 4.45
N ALA A 294 19.56 -0.10 5.22
CA ALA A 294 19.01 0.68 6.32
C ALA A 294 20.02 1.00 7.42
N SER A 295 20.94 0.07 7.73
CA SER A 295 21.99 0.27 8.73
C SER A 295 22.97 1.40 8.35
N ARG A 296 23.09 1.69 7.05
CA ARG A 296 23.94 2.77 6.49
C ARG A 296 23.19 4.10 6.32
N HIS A 297 21.85 4.09 6.41
CA HIS A 297 20.97 5.24 6.18
C HIS A 297 20.05 5.49 7.38
N VAL A 298 20.61 5.44 8.59
CA VAL A 298 19.87 5.49 9.86
C VAL A 298 19.04 6.78 10.05
N ASP A 299 19.46 7.87 9.42
CA ASP A 299 18.79 9.17 9.42
C ASP A 299 17.46 9.14 8.65
N GLN A 300 17.39 8.35 7.57
CA GLN A 300 16.22 8.21 6.70
C GLN A 300 15.17 7.21 7.22
N LEU A 301 15.46 6.50 8.33
CA LEU A 301 14.58 5.43 8.80
C LEU A 301 13.27 5.97 9.39
N LYS A 302 12.18 5.43 8.86
CA LYS A 302 10.81 5.59 9.39
C LYS A 302 10.63 4.69 10.62
N ARG A 303 9.97 5.26 11.63
CA ARG A 303 9.67 4.58 12.90
C ARG A 303 8.83 3.32 12.66
N HIS A 304 9.10 2.26 13.40
CA HIS A 304 8.44 0.95 13.29
C HIS A 304 8.71 0.15 12.00
N GLY A 305 9.51 0.66 11.07
CA GLY A 305 9.85 -0.04 9.82
C GLY A 305 10.92 -1.12 9.97
N TRP A 306 11.80 -1.01 10.98
CA TRP A 306 13.08 -1.71 11.01
C TRP A 306 13.37 -2.46 12.32
N PRO A 307 14.16 -3.56 12.29
CA PRO A 307 14.67 -4.22 11.09
C PRO A 307 13.55 -4.89 10.28
N ALA A 308 13.73 -5.01 8.96
CA ALA A 308 12.87 -5.79 8.09
C ALA A 308 13.05 -7.29 8.38
N LYS A 309 11.99 -8.06 8.20
CA LYS A 309 11.92 -9.50 8.45
C LYS A 309 11.33 -10.22 7.24
N PRO A 310 11.66 -11.50 6.99
CA PRO A 310 11.10 -12.23 5.85
C PRO A 310 9.56 -12.33 5.90
N GLU A 311 8.97 -12.36 7.10
CA GLU A 311 7.51 -12.35 7.28
C GLU A 311 6.86 -11.03 6.82
N ASP A 312 7.60 -9.92 6.77
CA ASP A 312 7.06 -8.66 6.24
C ASP A 312 6.77 -8.77 4.73
N LEU A 313 7.58 -9.55 4.00
CA LEU A 313 7.45 -9.70 2.55
C LEU A 313 6.21 -10.54 2.20
N ILE A 314 6.00 -11.65 2.92
CA ILE A 314 4.80 -12.47 2.79
C ILE A 314 3.55 -11.68 3.22
N ALA A 315 3.63 -10.96 4.35
CA ALA A 315 2.55 -10.09 4.80
C ALA A 315 2.23 -9.00 3.77
N GLY A 316 3.23 -8.49 3.04
CA GLY A 316 3.04 -7.54 1.95
C GLY A 316 2.21 -8.11 0.79
N ALA A 317 2.44 -9.37 0.40
CA ALA A 317 1.64 -10.04 -0.62
C ALA A 317 0.20 -10.30 -0.16
N MET A 318 0.02 -10.79 1.07
CA MET A 318 -1.29 -10.98 1.70
C MET A 318 -2.07 -9.68 1.84
N HIS A 319 -1.38 -8.56 2.06
CA HIS A 319 -1.96 -7.22 2.18
C HIS A 319 -2.44 -6.67 0.83
N LYS A 320 -1.55 -6.68 -0.17
CA LYS A 320 -1.77 -5.99 -1.46
C LYS A 320 -2.80 -6.70 -2.34
N LEU A 321 -2.76 -8.03 -2.47
CA LEU A 321 -3.57 -8.74 -3.47
C LEU A 321 -5.09 -8.55 -3.31
N PRO A 322 -5.68 -8.63 -2.10
CA PRO A 322 -7.10 -8.34 -1.92
C PRO A 322 -7.49 -6.91 -2.30
N MET A 323 -6.54 -5.98 -2.22
CA MET A 323 -6.78 -4.62 -2.66
C MET A 323 -6.81 -4.50 -4.19
N MET A 324 -6.10 -5.36 -4.92
CA MET A 324 -6.03 -5.30 -6.39
C MET A 324 -7.34 -5.70 -7.07
N PHE A 325 -8.14 -6.60 -6.49
CA PHE A 325 -9.51 -6.88 -6.95
C PHE A 325 -10.59 -6.00 -6.29
N GLY A 326 -10.19 -4.97 -5.53
CA GLY A 326 -11.11 -3.92 -5.10
C GLY A 326 -11.80 -4.12 -3.74
N MET A 327 -11.39 -5.09 -2.91
CA MET A 327 -12.03 -5.34 -1.60
C MET A 327 -12.06 -4.09 -0.69
N HIS A 328 -11.05 -3.24 -0.78
CA HIS A 328 -11.02 -1.98 -0.05
C HIS A 328 -12.17 -1.04 -0.44
N ASN A 329 -12.60 -1.06 -1.72
CA ASN A 329 -13.76 -0.31 -2.20
C ASN A 329 -15.07 -0.91 -1.68
N ASP A 330 -15.17 -2.23 -1.58
CA ASP A 330 -16.34 -2.90 -1.00
C ASP A 330 -16.53 -2.57 0.47
N ILE A 331 -15.44 -2.67 1.26
CA ILE A 331 -15.44 -2.24 2.67
C ILE A 331 -15.80 -0.76 2.78
N GLY A 332 -15.25 0.09 1.90
CA GLY A 332 -15.60 1.50 1.82
C GLY A 332 -17.08 1.75 1.57
N ARG A 333 -17.66 1.08 0.56
CA ARG A 333 -19.08 1.17 0.21
C ARG A 333 -19.98 0.79 1.38
N ILE A 334 -19.60 -0.25 2.13
CA ILE A 334 -20.30 -0.69 3.33
C ILE A 334 -20.25 0.40 4.42
N LEU A 335 -19.08 0.97 4.69
CA LEU A 335 -18.88 1.91 5.80
C LEU A 335 -19.39 3.33 5.52
N SER A 336 -19.32 3.77 4.27
CA SER A 336 -19.41 5.20 3.93
C SER A 336 -20.79 5.69 3.57
N ASN A 337 -21.87 4.90 3.54
CA ASN A 337 -23.14 5.34 2.94
C ASN A 337 -23.67 6.72 3.47
N PRO A 338 -23.60 7.84 2.70
CA PRO A 338 -22.88 8.08 1.43
C PRO A 338 -21.63 8.98 1.60
N GLY A 339 -20.48 8.53 1.13
CA GLY A 339 -19.19 9.20 1.34
C GLY A 339 -18.15 8.71 0.34
N PRO A 340 -17.10 9.50 0.06
CA PRO A 340 -16.13 9.20 -0.99
C PRO A 340 -15.35 7.91 -0.72
N ALA A 341 -14.80 7.33 -1.81
CA ALA A 341 -14.00 6.10 -1.77
C ALA A 341 -12.88 6.17 -0.71
N PRO A 342 -12.51 5.05 -0.06
CA PRO A 342 -11.54 5.06 1.03
C PRO A 342 -10.17 5.61 0.62
N GLN A 343 -9.54 6.40 1.50
CA GLN A 343 -8.17 6.92 1.31
C GLN A 343 -7.11 5.83 1.08
N LEU A 344 -7.41 4.59 1.45
CA LEU A 344 -6.57 3.43 1.19
C LEU A 344 -6.42 3.12 -0.32
N ALA A 345 -7.48 3.33 -1.12
CA ALA A 345 -7.42 3.23 -2.58
C ALA A 345 -6.45 4.26 -3.17
N ALA A 346 -6.50 5.47 -2.63
CA ALA A 346 -5.63 6.56 -3.03
C ALA A 346 -4.16 6.33 -2.63
N TRP A 347 -3.84 5.50 -1.64
CA TRP A 347 -2.44 5.19 -1.35
C TRP A 347 -1.82 4.24 -2.39
N MET A 348 -2.56 3.20 -2.80
CA MET A 348 -2.11 2.30 -3.86
C MET A 348 -2.03 3.00 -5.22
N ASN A 349 -2.94 3.93 -5.45
CA ASN A 349 -3.01 4.70 -6.69
C ASN A 349 -3.17 6.20 -6.36
N PRO A 350 -2.06 6.90 -6.03
CA PRO A 350 -2.04 8.31 -5.59
C PRO A 350 -2.72 9.28 -6.54
N HIS A 351 -2.78 8.93 -7.82
CA HIS A 351 -3.36 9.76 -8.86
C HIS A 351 -4.75 9.28 -9.30
N GLN A 352 -5.27 8.21 -8.69
CA GLN A 352 -6.50 7.53 -9.11
C GLN A 352 -6.50 7.25 -10.61
N ALA A 353 -5.30 6.98 -11.15
CA ALA A 353 -5.11 6.80 -12.57
C ALA A 353 -5.78 5.49 -13.02
N PRO A 354 -6.35 5.45 -14.22
CA PRO A 354 -6.81 4.20 -14.80
C PRO A 354 -5.71 3.13 -14.77
N ILE A 355 -6.10 1.88 -14.50
CA ILE A 355 -5.19 0.72 -14.52
C ILE A 355 -5.61 -0.17 -15.69
N GLY A 356 -4.62 -0.69 -16.40
CA GLY A 356 -4.78 -1.58 -17.55
C GLY A 356 -3.55 -2.46 -17.70
N SER A 357 -3.53 -3.34 -18.69
CA SER A 357 -2.37 -4.12 -19.16
C SER A 357 -2.70 -4.81 -20.48
N ASN A 358 -1.68 -5.10 -21.27
CA ASN A 358 -1.69 -5.84 -22.52
C ASN A 358 -0.70 -7.04 -22.40
N PHE A 359 -1.11 -8.20 -22.89
CA PHE A 359 -0.20 -9.31 -23.20
C PHE A 359 -0.52 -9.85 -24.60
N MET A 360 0.44 -9.80 -25.52
CA MET A 360 0.31 -10.30 -26.90
C MET A 360 1.36 -11.38 -27.12
N ALA A 361 1.01 -12.45 -27.82
CA ALA A 361 2.00 -13.39 -28.31
C ALA A 361 1.61 -14.02 -29.65
N VAL A 362 2.62 -14.32 -30.46
CA VAL A 362 2.49 -15.03 -31.74
C VAL A 362 3.49 -16.18 -31.81
N SER A 363 3.06 -17.31 -32.38
CA SER A 363 3.85 -18.52 -32.58
C SER A 363 4.60 -18.47 -33.94
N PRO A 364 5.52 -19.41 -34.20
CA PRO A 364 6.23 -19.51 -35.48
C PRO A 364 5.31 -19.51 -36.70
N SER A 365 4.17 -20.22 -36.61
CA SER A 365 3.19 -20.30 -37.70
C SER A 365 2.49 -18.98 -38.04
N ARG A 366 2.69 -17.94 -37.22
CA ARG A 366 2.05 -16.63 -37.33
C ARG A 366 3.05 -15.50 -37.59
N SER A 367 4.34 -15.80 -37.49
CA SER A 367 5.41 -14.89 -37.85
C SER A 367 5.89 -15.14 -39.28
N SER A 368 6.50 -14.14 -39.90
CA SER A 368 7.06 -14.25 -41.25
C SER A 368 8.43 -14.94 -41.31
N ASP A 369 9.04 -15.22 -40.15
CA ASP A 369 10.40 -15.73 -39.97
C ASP A 369 10.48 -16.86 -38.93
N ASP A 370 9.39 -17.60 -38.75
CA ASP A 370 9.29 -18.77 -37.86
C ASP A 370 9.69 -18.51 -36.39
N SER A 371 9.67 -17.24 -35.96
CA SER A 371 9.98 -16.85 -34.59
C SER A 371 8.75 -16.85 -33.67
N THR A 372 8.94 -17.19 -32.40
CA THR A 372 7.95 -16.90 -31.34
C THR A 372 8.19 -15.50 -30.80
N ARG A 373 7.13 -14.71 -30.61
CA ARG A 373 7.24 -13.36 -30.02
C ARG A 373 6.19 -13.12 -28.95
N ALA A 374 6.59 -12.40 -27.90
CA ALA A 374 5.69 -11.95 -26.84
C ALA A 374 5.92 -10.47 -26.50
N CYS A 375 4.84 -9.76 -26.17
CA CYS A 375 4.85 -8.42 -25.60
C CYS A 375 4.18 -8.48 -24.23
N ILE A 376 4.93 -8.11 -23.18
CA ILE A 376 4.42 -8.00 -21.82
C ILE A 376 4.35 -6.53 -21.46
N ASN A 377 3.15 -5.96 -21.37
CA ASN A 377 2.97 -4.53 -21.16
C ASN A 377 1.88 -4.23 -20.14
N SER A 378 2.27 -3.97 -18.90
CA SER A 378 1.33 -3.58 -17.86
C SER A 378 1.10 -2.06 -17.84
N HIS A 379 -0.02 -1.60 -17.26
CA HIS A 379 -0.36 -0.18 -17.10
C HIS A 379 -0.65 0.19 -15.65
N GLN A 380 0.38 0.10 -14.82
CA GLN A 380 0.34 0.54 -13.43
C GLN A 380 0.72 2.02 -13.29
N PRO A 381 0.39 2.66 -12.15
CA PRO A 381 0.97 3.95 -11.79
C PRO A 381 2.49 3.99 -11.98
N TRP A 382 3.00 5.07 -12.57
CA TRP A 382 4.44 5.21 -12.83
C TRP A 382 5.27 5.43 -11.56
N THR A 383 4.64 5.74 -10.42
CA THR A 383 5.29 5.94 -9.12
C THR A 383 4.48 5.30 -7.99
N GLY A 384 5.13 5.10 -6.84
CA GLY A 384 4.49 4.58 -5.63
C GLY A 384 4.53 3.05 -5.51
N PRO A 385 3.70 2.46 -4.62
CA PRO A 385 3.89 1.09 -4.11
C PRO A 385 3.58 -0.04 -5.11
N VAL A 386 3.16 0.31 -6.32
CA VAL A 386 2.83 -0.57 -7.44
C VAL A 386 3.53 -0.15 -8.75
N ALA A 387 4.49 0.78 -8.68
CA ALA A 387 5.35 1.08 -9.81
C ALA A 387 6.30 -0.10 -10.07
N TRP A 388 6.68 -0.32 -11.33
CA TRP A 388 7.58 -1.42 -11.67
C TRP A 388 9.04 -1.03 -11.47
N TYR A 389 9.75 -1.88 -10.76
CA TYR A 389 11.19 -1.91 -10.69
C TYR A 389 11.72 -3.01 -11.60
N GLU A 390 12.58 -2.62 -12.54
CA GLU A 390 13.20 -3.50 -13.55
C GLU A 390 14.50 -4.07 -12.98
N ALA A 391 14.66 -5.39 -13.04
CA ALA A 391 15.82 -6.06 -12.45
C ALA A 391 16.13 -7.40 -13.14
N HIS A 392 17.39 -7.84 -13.01
CA HIS A 392 17.89 -9.08 -13.62
C HIS A 392 18.62 -9.95 -12.60
N LEU A 393 18.10 -11.16 -12.34
CA LEU A 393 18.63 -12.14 -11.39
C LEU A 393 19.35 -13.28 -12.13
N LEU A 394 20.66 -13.42 -11.90
CA LEU A 394 21.49 -14.51 -12.42
C LEU A 394 22.05 -15.35 -11.27
N THR A 395 21.75 -16.66 -11.26
CA THR A 395 22.23 -17.60 -10.25
C THR A 395 23.00 -18.77 -10.87
N GLU A 396 23.97 -19.29 -10.14
CA GLU A 396 24.64 -20.57 -10.48
C GLU A 396 23.72 -21.78 -10.26
N GLU A 397 22.62 -21.61 -9.49
CA GLU A 397 21.53 -22.58 -9.34
C GLU A 397 20.64 -22.72 -10.59
N GLY A 398 20.91 -21.97 -11.67
CA GLY A 398 20.28 -22.12 -12.97
C GLY A 398 19.22 -21.09 -13.32
N GLN A 399 19.00 -20.07 -12.47
CA GLN A 399 18.11 -18.96 -12.80
C GLN A 399 18.87 -17.90 -13.61
N ASN A 400 18.31 -17.56 -14.76
CA ASN A 400 18.62 -16.33 -15.49
C ASN A 400 17.27 -15.67 -15.81
N LEU A 401 16.87 -14.69 -14.99
CA LEU A 401 15.53 -14.13 -14.99
C LEU A 401 15.55 -12.60 -15.04
N TYR A 402 14.90 -12.04 -16.06
CA TYR A 402 14.76 -10.60 -16.26
C TYR A 402 13.28 -10.19 -16.17
N GLY A 403 12.98 -9.10 -15.46
CA GLY A 403 11.62 -8.59 -15.47
C GLY A 403 11.31 -7.52 -14.45
N GLY A 404 10.01 -7.36 -14.19
CA GLY A 404 9.44 -6.34 -13.32
C GLY A 404 8.98 -6.91 -11.98
N LEU A 405 9.23 -6.17 -10.91
CA LEU A 405 8.69 -6.41 -9.56
C LEU A 405 8.18 -5.10 -8.94
N PHE A 406 7.38 -5.20 -7.87
CA PHE A 406 6.97 -4.03 -7.10
C PHE A 406 7.94 -3.70 -5.96
N PRO A 407 7.96 -2.43 -5.49
CA PRO A 407 8.65 -2.01 -4.27
C PRO A 407 8.43 -2.96 -3.11
N GLY A 408 9.54 -3.51 -2.60
CA GLY A 408 9.56 -4.44 -1.47
C GLY A 408 9.30 -5.91 -1.81
N SER A 409 9.24 -6.30 -3.08
CA SER A 409 9.11 -7.71 -3.48
C SER A 409 10.49 -8.38 -3.67
N PRO A 410 10.68 -9.63 -3.20
CA PRO A 410 11.89 -10.40 -3.47
C PRO A 410 11.85 -11.20 -4.78
N VAL A 411 10.74 -11.18 -5.51
CA VAL A 411 10.51 -12.00 -6.72
C VAL A 411 10.01 -11.14 -7.87
N VAL A 412 10.41 -11.52 -9.09
CA VAL A 412 9.91 -10.97 -10.36
C VAL A 412 8.49 -11.48 -10.60
N PHE A 413 7.55 -10.58 -10.89
CA PHE A 413 6.14 -10.94 -11.09
C PHE A 413 5.79 -11.21 -12.56
N LEU A 414 6.47 -10.52 -13.47
CA LEU A 414 6.35 -10.69 -14.91
C LEU A 414 7.72 -10.49 -15.55
N GLY A 415 8.01 -11.22 -16.61
CA GLY A 415 9.39 -11.34 -17.04
C GLY A 415 9.60 -12.36 -18.16
N HIS A 416 10.87 -12.63 -18.40
CA HIS A 416 11.30 -13.75 -19.20
C HIS A 416 12.57 -14.37 -18.61
N ASN A 417 12.73 -15.66 -18.87
CA ASN A 417 14.00 -16.37 -18.72
C ASN A 417 14.45 -16.88 -20.10
N ALA A 418 15.49 -17.72 -20.14
CA ALA A 418 16.02 -18.25 -21.41
C ALA A 418 15.01 -19.10 -22.21
N HIS A 419 13.94 -19.57 -21.56
CA HIS A 419 12.99 -20.53 -22.13
C HIS A 419 11.63 -19.92 -22.43
N MET A 420 11.15 -19.01 -21.58
CA MET A 420 9.76 -18.55 -21.59
C MET A 420 9.63 -17.08 -21.18
N ALA A 421 8.53 -16.48 -21.60
CA ALA A 421 8.08 -15.15 -21.21
C ALA A 421 6.64 -15.26 -20.67
N TRP A 422 6.35 -14.52 -19.60
CA TRP A 422 5.00 -14.47 -19.05
C TRP A 422 4.64 -13.07 -18.54
N GLY A 423 3.34 -12.78 -18.58
CA GLY A 423 2.82 -11.50 -18.13
C GLY A 423 1.44 -11.62 -17.53
N HIS A 424 1.09 -10.60 -16.75
CA HIS A 424 -0.21 -10.49 -16.11
C HIS A 424 -1.01 -9.32 -16.67
N THR A 425 -2.31 -9.53 -16.81
CA THR A 425 -3.26 -8.44 -17.00
C THR A 425 -4.37 -8.53 -15.95
N VAL A 426 -4.90 -7.38 -15.53
CA VAL A 426 -6.02 -7.32 -14.58
C VAL A 426 -7.27 -7.94 -15.22
N ASN A 427 -7.84 -8.96 -14.57
CA ASN A 427 -9.20 -9.44 -14.78
C ASN A 427 -10.15 -8.86 -13.73
N HIS A 428 -11.47 -9.02 -13.93
CA HIS A 428 -12.49 -8.52 -13.02
C HIS A 428 -13.44 -9.63 -12.50
N PRO A 429 -12.92 -10.75 -11.95
CA PRO A 429 -13.76 -11.77 -11.34
C PRO A 429 -14.47 -11.23 -10.10
N ASP A 430 -15.63 -11.80 -9.80
CA ASP A 430 -16.36 -11.52 -8.56
C ASP A 430 -15.78 -12.34 -7.40
N LEU A 431 -14.95 -11.71 -6.56
CA LEU A 431 -14.15 -12.37 -5.50
C LEU A 431 -14.49 -11.93 -4.08
N VAL A 432 -15.47 -11.06 -3.88
CA VAL A 432 -15.83 -10.51 -2.55
C VAL A 432 -17.32 -10.58 -2.32
N ASP A 433 -17.71 -11.26 -1.26
CA ASP A 433 -19.11 -11.46 -0.87
C ASP A 433 -19.39 -10.80 0.49
N ILE A 434 -20.53 -10.13 0.60
CA ILE A 434 -20.95 -9.39 1.79
C ILE A 434 -22.16 -10.06 2.40
N PHE A 435 -22.09 -10.37 3.70
CA PHE A 435 -23.11 -11.11 4.44
C PHE A 435 -23.69 -10.27 5.56
N GLU A 436 -25.01 -10.25 5.71
CA GLU A 436 -25.66 -9.67 6.88
C GLU A 436 -25.90 -10.74 7.94
N LEU A 437 -25.30 -10.55 9.12
CA LEU A 437 -25.43 -11.48 10.24
C LEU A 437 -26.76 -11.26 10.97
N GLU A 438 -27.45 -12.36 11.28
CA GLU A 438 -28.66 -12.31 12.12
C GLU A 438 -28.26 -12.25 13.61
N MET A 439 -28.17 -11.04 14.15
CA MET A 439 -27.69 -10.79 15.52
C MET A 439 -28.73 -11.15 16.60
N ASP A 440 -28.27 -11.62 17.76
CA ASP A 440 -29.10 -11.80 18.95
C ASP A 440 -29.47 -10.44 19.54
N PRO A 441 -30.77 -10.05 19.61
CA PRO A 441 -31.20 -8.79 20.20
C PRO A 441 -30.83 -8.63 21.68
N LYS A 442 -30.53 -9.74 22.38
CA LYS A 442 -30.15 -9.76 23.80
C LYS A 442 -28.64 -9.81 24.01
N ASN A 443 -27.87 -10.25 23.02
CA ASN A 443 -26.41 -10.37 23.10
C ASN A 443 -25.73 -9.88 21.81
N PRO A 444 -25.11 -8.68 21.80
CA PRO A 444 -24.54 -8.08 20.59
C PRO A 444 -23.30 -8.80 20.06
N LEU A 445 -22.83 -9.85 20.74
CA LEU A 445 -21.73 -10.72 20.32
C LEU A 445 -22.21 -12.11 19.90
N ARG A 446 -23.52 -12.34 19.77
CA ARG A 446 -24.06 -13.59 19.23
C ARG A 446 -24.83 -13.35 17.94
N TYR A 447 -24.73 -14.32 17.03
CA TYR A 447 -25.45 -14.32 15.76
C TYR A 447 -25.90 -15.74 15.43
N ARG A 448 -26.96 -15.89 14.63
CA ARG A 448 -27.58 -17.17 14.32
C ARG A 448 -27.11 -17.70 12.97
N VAL A 449 -26.79 -19.00 12.89
CA VAL A 449 -26.51 -19.73 11.63
C VAL A 449 -27.15 -21.11 11.68
N ASP A 450 -28.05 -21.42 10.75
CA ASP A 450 -28.82 -22.69 10.69
C ASP A 450 -29.40 -23.08 12.07
N ASP A 451 -30.16 -22.17 12.67
CA ASP A 451 -30.78 -22.30 14.00
C ASP A 451 -29.82 -22.45 15.20
N GLN A 452 -28.51 -22.28 15.01
CA GLN A 452 -27.52 -22.29 16.09
C GLN A 452 -26.99 -20.90 16.39
N TRP A 453 -26.90 -20.54 17.67
CA TRP A 453 -26.24 -19.31 18.10
C TRP A 453 -24.73 -19.50 18.17
N LEU A 454 -24.00 -18.72 17.38
CA LEU A 454 -22.54 -18.65 17.36
C LEU A 454 -22.08 -17.35 18.01
N GLU A 455 -20.85 -17.32 18.52
CA GLU A 455 -20.24 -16.13 19.11
C GLU A 455 -19.32 -15.42 18.12
N LEU A 456 -19.37 -14.09 18.10
CA LEU A 456 -18.41 -13.24 17.39
C LEU A 456 -17.11 -13.17 18.19
N GLU A 457 -15.99 -13.35 17.52
CA GLU A 457 -14.70 -13.06 18.13
C GLU A 457 -14.44 -11.55 18.10
N GLN A 458 -14.50 -10.92 19.26
CA GLN A 458 -14.22 -9.49 19.43
C GLN A 458 -12.76 -9.25 19.83
N THR A 459 -12.08 -8.43 19.05
CA THR A 459 -10.72 -7.95 19.33
C THR A 459 -10.62 -6.44 19.09
N PHE A 460 -9.47 -5.83 19.37
CA PHE A 460 -9.26 -4.39 19.16
C PHE A 460 -7.94 -4.13 18.43
N ALA A 461 -8.02 -3.53 17.25
CA ALA A 461 -6.85 -3.02 16.54
C ALA A 461 -6.37 -1.72 17.21
N THR A 462 -5.09 -1.67 17.59
CA THR A 462 -4.47 -0.45 18.12
C THR A 462 -3.75 0.29 17.00
N LEU A 463 -4.31 1.44 16.63
CA LEU A 463 -3.82 2.33 15.57
C LEU A 463 -2.97 3.42 16.21
N GLU A 464 -1.73 3.57 15.77
CA GLU A 464 -0.85 4.68 16.19
C GLU A 464 -0.81 5.71 15.06
N ILE A 465 -1.20 6.95 15.35
CA ILE A 465 -1.50 7.98 14.35
C ILE A 465 -0.61 9.18 14.59
N ARG A 466 0.16 9.59 13.58
CA ARG A 466 0.89 10.87 13.62
C ARG A 466 -0.09 12.03 13.47
N LEU A 467 -0.13 12.90 14.48
CA LEU A 467 -0.98 14.08 14.49
C LEU A 467 -0.23 15.29 13.92
N TRP A 468 0.99 15.52 14.41
CA TRP A 468 1.82 16.66 14.00
C TRP A 468 3.29 16.40 14.34
N ARG A 469 4.22 16.62 13.39
CA ARG A 469 5.66 16.29 13.53
C ARG A 469 5.85 14.93 14.22
N ASP A 470 6.49 14.88 15.39
CA ASP A 470 6.72 13.64 16.13
C ASP A 470 5.62 13.24 17.12
N ILE A 471 4.58 14.09 17.27
CA ILE A 471 3.44 13.82 18.14
C ILE A 471 2.57 12.74 17.51
N ARG A 472 2.42 11.64 18.25
CA ARG A 472 1.66 10.45 17.88
C ARG A 472 0.61 10.15 18.94
N TRP A 473 -0.56 9.68 18.51
CA TRP A 473 -1.66 9.30 19.40
C TRP A 473 -2.18 7.91 19.05
N LYS A 474 -2.53 7.10 20.05
CA LYS A 474 -3.08 5.76 19.83
C LYS A 474 -4.60 5.77 19.96
N VAL A 475 -5.27 5.03 19.08
CA VAL A 475 -6.71 4.80 19.11
C VAL A 475 -6.97 3.32 18.98
N LYS A 476 -7.92 2.79 19.73
CA LYS A 476 -8.39 1.40 19.55
C LYS A 476 -9.66 1.39 18.72
N ARG A 477 -9.76 0.45 17.78
CA ARG A 477 -10.95 0.19 16.99
C ARG A 477 -11.35 -1.27 17.13
N GLU A 478 -12.65 -1.50 17.34
CA GLU A 478 -13.22 -2.85 17.41
C GLU A 478 -12.99 -3.59 16.09
N VAL A 479 -12.64 -4.87 16.20
CA VAL A 479 -12.53 -5.81 15.09
C VAL A 479 -13.34 -7.04 15.47
N LEU A 480 -14.35 -7.37 14.66
CA LEU A 480 -15.19 -8.55 14.86
C LEU A 480 -14.85 -9.59 13.81
N HIS A 481 -14.94 -10.87 14.16
CA HIS A 481 -14.89 -11.97 13.20
C HIS A 481 -16.04 -12.93 13.45
N SER A 482 -16.62 -13.38 12.34
CA SER A 482 -17.68 -14.38 12.28
C SER A 482 -17.20 -15.61 11.51
N LEU A 483 -18.07 -16.61 11.37
CA LEU A 483 -17.88 -17.76 10.51
C LEU A 483 -17.65 -17.36 9.04
N TYR A 484 -18.26 -16.27 8.58
CA TYR A 484 -18.15 -15.79 7.20
C TYR A 484 -16.87 -15.00 6.94
N GLY A 485 -16.21 -14.49 7.99
CA GLY A 485 -15.00 -13.68 7.87
C GLY A 485 -15.01 -12.43 8.78
N PRO A 486 -14.13 -11.44 8.51
CA PRO A 486 -14.11 -10.16 9.21
C PRO A 486 -15.48 -9.49 9.15
N ALA A 487 -15.92 -8.91 10.28
CA ALA A 487 -17.22 -8.28 10.41
C ALA A 487 -17.13 -6.86 10.97
N LEU A 488 -18.09 -6.02 10.56
CA LEU A 488 -18.16 -4.60 10.85
C LEU A 488 -19.57 -4.24 11.31
N ARG A 489 -19.69 -3.36 12.32
CA ARG A 489 -20.97 -2.76 12.71
C ARG A 489 -21.23 -1.52 11.86
N VAL A 490 -22.38 -1.49 11.19
CA VAL A 490 -22.77 -0.42 10.27
C VAL A 490 -24.21 -0.01 10.56
N GLY A 491 -24.37 1.10 11.29
CA GLY A 491 -25.67 1.44 11.89
C GLY A 491 -26.14 0.31 12.81
N ASP A 492 -27.35 -0.19 12.58
CA ASP A 492 -27.94 -1.30 13.34
C ASP A 492 -27.57 -2.69 12.79
N ARG A 493 -26.82 -2.75 11.68
CA ARG A 493 -26.47 -3.99 10.97
C ARG A 493 -25.07 -4.45 11.36
N VAL A 494 -24.84 -5.76 11.27
CA VAL A 494 -23.51 -6.35 11.34
C VAL A 494 -23.23 -7.08 10.04
N LEU A 495 -22.26 -6.56 9.29
CA LEU A 495 -21.92 -7.06 7.96
C LEU A 495 -20.58 -7.76 8.01
N ALA A 496 -20.54 -9.01 7.57
CA ALA A 496 -19.32 -9.79 7.39
C ALA A 496 -18.87 -9.77 5.92
N VAL A 497 -17.56 -9.82 5.70
CA VAL A 497 -16.96 -9.86 4.37
C VAL A 497 -16.21 -11.18 4.22
N ARG A 498 -16.49 -11.90 3.14
CA ARG A 498 -15.73 -13.07 2.72
C ARG A 498 -15.07 -12.78 1.38
N TYR A 499 -13.80 -13.11 1.22
CA TYR A 499 -13.07 -12.80 -0.01
C TYR A 499 -12.16 -13.95 -0.43
N ALA A 500 -11.92 -14.07 -1.74
CA ALA A 500 -11.06 -15.12 -2.27
C ALA A 500 -9.63 -15.01 -1.75
N GLY A 501 -9.02 -16.13 -1.38
CA GLY A 501 -7.65 -16.16 -0.87
C GLY A 501 -7.48 -15.71 0.59
N MET A 502 -8.54 -15.68 1.40
CA MET A 502 -8.45 -15.40 2.86
C MET A 502 -7.39 -16.25 3.57
N ASP A 503 -7.20 -17.49 3.11
CA ASP A 503 -6.22 -18.42 3.67
C ASP A 503 -4.92 -18.52 2.87
N SER A 504 -4.77 -17.73 1.81
CA SER A 504 -3.59 -17.77 0.94
C SER A 504 -2.42 -16.98 1.53
N PHE A 505 -1.26 -17.63 1.64
CA PHE A 505 0.00 -17.03 2.10
C PHE A 505 1.21 -17.43 1.23
N ARG A 506 0.98 -18.16 0.12
CA ARG A 506 2.03 -18.72 -0.76
C ARG A 506 2.14 -17.96 -2.09
N GLN A 507 1.70 -16.70 -2.15
CA GLN A 507 1.64 -15.96 -3.42
C GLN A 507 3.02 -15.67 -4.00
N LEU A 508 3.98 -15.26 -3.15
CA LEU A 508 5.38 -15.09 -3.58
C LEU A 508 6.01 -16.42 -4.01
N GLU A 509 5.60 -17.53 -3.38
CA GLU A 509 6.07 -18.86 -3.75
C GLU A 509 5.55 -19.27 -5.14
N GLN A 510 4.28 -19.02 -5.45
CA GLN A 510 3.73 -19.26 -6.78
C GLN A 510 4.49 -18.46 -7.85
N TRP A 511 4.67 -17.15 -7.67
CA TRP A 511 5.46 -16.33 -8.61
C TRP A 511 6.90 -16.80 -8.75
N PHE A 512 7.54 -17.18 -7.64
CA PHE A 512 8.89 -17.74 -7.67
C PHE A 512 8.94 -19.00 -8.54
N ARG A 513 8.03 -19.96 -8.33
CA ARG A 513 7.98 -21.21 -9.10
C ARG A 513 7.64 -20.99 -10.57
N MET A 514 6.77 -20.02 -10.89
CA MET A 514 6.51 -19.60 -12.27
C MET A 514 7.79 -19.12 -12.95
N GLY A 515 8.56 -18.23 -12.30
CA GLY A 515 9.81 -17.71 -12.86
C GLY A 515 10.95 -18.72 -13.00
N GLN A 516 10.93 -19.81 -12.21
CA GLN A 516 11.87 -20.93 -12.34
C GLN A 516 11.49 -21.94 -13.44
N SER A 517 10.29 -21.82 -14.02
CA SER A 517 9.80 -22.79 -15.00
C SER A 517 10.59 -22.70 -16.31
N THR A 518 10.80 -23.84 -16.95
CA THR A 518 11.54 -23.95 -18.22
C THR A 518 10.71 -24.57 -19.35
N SER A 519 9.41 -24.80 -19.09
CA SER A 519 8.45 -25.38 -20.03
C SER A 519 7.03 -25.00 -19.64
N LEU A 520 6.10 -25.12 -20.59
CA LEU A 520 4.68 -24.83 -20.37
C LEU A 520 4.07 -25.69 -19.25
N GLU A 521 4.39 -26.98 -19.20
CA GLU A 521 3.85 -27.85 -18.14
C GLU A 521 4.41 -27.52 -16.76
N GLY A 522 5.70 -27.15 -16.66
CA GLY A 522 6.27 -26.66 -15.41
C GLY A 522 5.59 -25.36 -14.94
N PHE A 523 5.29 -24.47 -15.89
CA PHE A 523 4.58 -23.22 -15.61
C PHE A 523 3.13 -23.47 -15.16
N LYS A 524 2.40 -24.37 -15.83
CA LYS A 524 1.04 -24.78 -15.44
C LYS A 524 1.03 -25.43 -14.06
N GLU A 525 2.03 -26.23 -13.72
CA GLU A 525 2.16 -26.83 -12.39
C GLU A 525 2.35 -25.77 -11.29
N ALA A 526 3.19 -24.76 -11.54
CA ALA A 526 3.30 -23.63 -10.62
C ALA A 526 1.95 -22.90 -10.44
N MET A 527 1.19 -22.72 -11.53
CA MET A 527 -0.11 -22.07 -11.52
C MET A 527 -1.21 -22.86 -10.78
N ARG A 528 -1.14 -24.20 -10.76
CA ARG A 528 -2.09 -25.07 -10.02
C ARG A 528 -2.10 -24.83 -8.51
N SER A 529 -1.10 -24.17 -7.95
CA SER A 529 -1.13 -23.79 -6.53
C SER A 529 -2.24 -22.79 -6.19
N GLN A 530 -2.75 -22.04 -7.20
CA GLN A 530 -3.84 -21.06 -7.10
C GLN A 530 -3.75 -20.16 -5.85
N SER A 531 -2.54 -19.78 -5.46
CA SER A 531 -2.31 -18.89 -4.32
C SER A 531 -2.54 -17.42 -4.70
N ILE A 532 -2.28 -17.07 -5.95
CA ILE A 532 -2.56 -15.76 -6.55
C ILE A 532 -4.04 -15.72 -6.96
N ALA A 533 -4.85 -14.98 -6.20
CA ALA A 533 -6.31 -14.96 -6.31
C ALA A 533 -6.86 -14.39 -7.64
N MET A 534 -6.03 -13.64 -8.34
CA MET A 534 -6.34 -13.03 -9.64
C MET A 534 -5.06 -12.86 -10.44
N PHE A 535 -5.15 -13.09 -11.75
CA PHE A 535 -4.82 -12.18 -12.86
C PHE A 535 -5.03 -13.01 -14.12
N ASN A 536 -5.43 -12.39 -15.22
CA ASN A 536 -5.17 -13.01 -16.51
C ASN A 536 -3.66 -13.24 -16.65
N THR A 537 -3.25 -14.40 -17.15
CA THR A 537 -1.84 -14.78 -17.26
C THR A 537 -1.57 -15.29 -18.66
N GLY A 538 -0.68 -14.61 -19.38
CA GLY A 538 -0.21 -15.00 -20.69
C GLY A 538 1.19 -15.59 -20.63
N TYR A 539 1.49 -16.50 -21.56
CA TYR A 539 2.74 -17.24 -21.67
C TYR A 539 3.12 -17.45 -23.14
N ALA A 540 4.41 -17.37 -23.44
CA ALA A 540 5.00 -17.85 -24.68
C ALA A 540 6.39 -18.46 -24.43
N ASP A 541 6.84 -19.41 -25.25
CA ASP A 541 8.17 -20.01 -25.12
C ASP A 541 8.93 -20.23 -26.43
N LYS A 542 10.20 -20.59 -26.29
CA LYS A 542 11.11 -20.85 -27.41
C LYS A 542 10.71 -22.04 -28.27
N GLU A 543 9.88 -22.95 -27.74
CA GLU A 543 9.33 -24.09 -28.47
C GLU A 543 8.10 -23.72 -29.32
N GLY A 544 7.63 -22.47 -29.25
CA GLY A 544 6.47 -22.00 -30.01
C GLY A 544 5.14 -22.20 -29.31
N ASN A 545 5.14 -22.58 -28.03
CA ASN A 545 3.90 -22.71 -27.27
C ASN A 545 3.38 -21.34 -26.87
N LEU A 546 2.07 -21.17 -26.98
CA LEU A 546 1.31 -20.03 -26.49
C LEU A 546 0.28 -20.53 -25.47
N PHE A 547 0.19 -19.85 -24.34
CA PHE A 547 -0.80 -20.18 -23.33
C PHE A 547 -1.39 -18.94 -22.67
N TYR A 548 -2.68 -19.01 -22.38
CA TYR A 548 -3.43 -18.03 -21.64
C TYR A 548 -4.31 -18.72 -20.60
N ALA A 549 -4.34 -18.18 -19.39
CA ALA A 549 -5.28 -18.55 -18.35
C ALA A 549 -5.97 -17.31 -17.78
N TYR A 550 -7.30 -17.37 -17.68
CA TYR A 550 -8.07 -16.50 -16.79
C TYR A 550 -7.85 -16.97 -15.35
N ASN A 551 -6.67 -16.72 -14.77
CA ASN A 551 -6.38 -17.16 -13.41
C ASN A 551 -7.20 -16.35 -12.40
N ALA A 552 -8.01 -17.07 -11.64
CA ALA A 552 -8.84 -16.53 -10.58
C ALA A 552 -9.18 -17.63 -9.57
N MET A 553 -9.27 -17.28 -8.29
CA MET A 553 -9.85 -18.14 -7.25
C MET A 553 -11.37 -17.98 -7.25
N LEU A 554 -12.05 -18.45 -8.29
CA LEU A 554 -13.50 -18.32 -8.46
C LEU A 554 -14.23 -19.18 -7.42
N PRO A 555 -15.00 -18.60 -6.48
CA PRO A 555 -15.68 -19.37 -5.44
C PRO A 555 -16.74 -20.30 -6.02
N ASP A 556 -16.83 -21.53 -5.50
CA ASP A 556 -17.93 -22.44 -5.81
C ASP A 556 -19.19 -22.01 -5.04
N ARG A 557 -20.13 -21.44 -5.79
CA ARG A 557 -21.28 -20.70 -5.26
C ARG A 557 -22.57 -21.46 -5.51
N ASN A 558 -23.42 -21.50 -4.49
CA ASN A 558 -24.78 -22.00 -4.63
C ASN A 558 -25.57 -21.12 -5.63
N PRO A 559 -26.05 -21.65 -6.76
CA PRO A 559 -26.71 -20.86 -7.81
C PRO A 559 -28.09 -20.34 -7.41
N SER A 560 -28.62 -20.74 -6.25
CA SER A 560 -29.93 -20.30 -5.75
C SER A 560 -29.94 -18.89 -5.16
N TYR A 561 -28.76 -18.26 -5.02
CA TYR A 561 -28.61 -16.93 -4.43
C TYR A 561 -28.11 -15.91 -5.46
N ASP A 562 -28.48 -14.64 -5.26
CA ASP A 562 -27.91 -13.50 -5.96
C ASP A 562 -26.65 -13.03 -5.24
N TRP A 563 -25.49 -13.43 -5.74
CA TRP A 563 -24.18 -13.13 -5.17
C TRP A 563 -23.75 -11.66 -5.35
N GLN A 564 -24.48 -10.88 -6.15
CA GLN A 564 -24.25 -9.45 -6.28
C GLN A 564 -24.95 -8.62 -5.17
N ALA A 565 -25.83 -9.25 -4.39
CA ALA A 565 -26.57 -8.63 -3.30
C ALA A 565 -25.84 -8.76 -1.94
N ILE A 566 -26.40 -8.13 -0.90
CA ILE A 566 -26.01 -8.46 0.47
C ILE A 566 -26.67 -9.80 0.82
N LEU A 567 -25.85 -10.80 1.11
CA LEU A 567 -26.24 -12.19 1.30
C LEU A 567 -26.70 -12.47 2.74
N PRO A 568 -27.56 -13.48 2.94
CA PRO A 568 -27.87 -13.99 4.27
C PRO A 568 -26.62 -14.58 4.95
N GLY A 569 -26.19 -13.99 6.05
CA GLY A 569 -25.12 -14.46 6.94
C GLY A 569 -25.64 -15.32 8.09
N ASN A 570 -26.74 -16.04 7.87
CA ASN A 570 -27.41 -16.88 8.86
C ASN A 570 -27.68 -18.31 8.38
N THR A 571 -27.06 -18.73 7.28
CA THR A 571 -27.13 -20.10 6.77
C THR A 571 -25.84 -20.54 6.10
N ARG A 572 -25.43 -21.79 6.32
CA ARG A 572 -24.25 -22.35 5.63
C ARG A 572 -24.46 -22.52 4.12
N ALA A 573 -25.69 -22.42 3.61
CA ALA A 573 -25.98 -22.50 2.18
C ALA A 573 -25.34 -21.36 1.35
N THR A 574 -24.96 -20.26 1.99
CA THR A 574 -24.24 -19.11 1.39
C THR A 574 -22.76 -19.09 1.75
N LEU A 575 -22.27 -20.03 2.56
CA LEU A 575 -20.88 -20.11 3.00
C LEU A 575 -20.08 -21.01 2.04
N TRP A 576 -19.46 -20.42 1.02
CA TRP A 576 -18.55 -21.14 0.13
C TRP A 576 -17.19 -21.38 0.81
N SER A 577 -16.56 -22.52 0.54
CA SER A 577 -15.21 -22.86 1.01
C SER A 577 -14.23 -23.20 -0.10
N ASP A 578 -14.75 -23.65 -1.23
CA ASP A 578 -13.97 -24.21 -2.33
C ASP A 578 -13.93 -23.25 -3.52
N TYR A 579 -12.95 -23.48 -4.38
CA TYR A 579 -12.74 -22.70 -5.60
C TYR A 579 -12.75 -23.62 -6.81
N MET A 580 -13.11 -23.06 -7.97
CA MET A 580 -12.92 -23.74 -9.25
C MET A 580 -11.44 -24.11 -9.44
N PRO A 581 -11.11 -25.41 -9.68
CA PRO A 581 -9.74 -25.84 -9.90
C PRO A 581 -9.12 -25.18 -11.13
N PHE A 582 -7.79 -24.97 -11.11
CA PHE A 582 -7.04 -24.32 -12.18
C PHE A 582 -7.37 -24.87 -13.57
N ASP A 583 -7.34 -26.19 -13.76
CA ASP A 583 -7.56 -26.85 -15.06
C ASP A 583 -9.01 -26.69 -15.59
N GLN A 584 -9.93 -26.16 -14.79
CA GLN A 584 -11.32 -25.86 -15.19
C GLN A 584 -11.55 -24.39 -15.53
N LEU A 585 -10.58 -23.50 -15.27
CA LEU A 585 -10.69 -22.08 -15.60
C LEU A 585 -10.72 -21.87 -17.13
N PRO A 586 -11.22 -20.72 -17.63
CA PRO A 586 -11.08 -20.37 -19.03
C PRO A 586 -9.59 -20.29 -19.44
N GLN A 587 -9.19 -21.11 -20.41
CA GLN A 587 -7.81 -21.21 -20.88
C GLN A 587 -7.77 -21.32 -22.41
N VAL A 588 -6.70 -20.78 -23.01
CA VAL A 588 -6.37 -20.97 -24.43
C VAL A 588 -4.96 -21.51 -24.51
N GLU A 589 -4.77 -22.63 -25.19
CA GLU A 589 -3.48 -23.28 -25.37
C GLU A 589 -3.28 -23.56 -26.86
N ASN A 590 -2.16 -23.07 -27.42
CA ASN A 590 -1.73 -23.30 -28.80
C ASN A 590 -2.87 -23.21 -29.84
N PRO A 591 -3.61 -22.08 -29.91
CA PRO A 591 -4.73 -21.96 -30.81
C PRO A 591 -4.26 -22.05 -32.28
N PRO A 592 -5.06 -22.62 -33.21
CA PRO A 592 -4.67 -22.77 -34.62
C PRO A 592 -4.30 -21.46 -35.32
N SER A 593 -4.78 -20.32 -34.83
CA SER A 593 -4.42 -19.00 -35.34
C SER A 593 -2.96 -18.62 -35.10
N GLY A 594 -2.28 -19.27 -34.15
CA GLY A 594 -0.93 -18.92 -33.71
C GLY A 594 -0.83 -17.56 -33.01
N PHE A 595 -1.93 -17.06 -32.45
CA PHE A 595 -2.01 -15.74 -31.81
C PHE A 595 -2.84 -15.78 -30.52
N ILE A 596 -2.37 -15.10 -29.48
CA ILE A 596 -3.15 -14.81 -28.27
C ILE A 596 -3.01 -13.35 -27.85
N GLN A 597 -4.09 -12.79 -27.30
CA GLN A 597 -4.09 -11.50 -26.62
C GLN A 597 -4.90 -11.53 -25.32
N ASN A 598 -4.48 -10.72 -24.36
CA ASN A 598 -5.41 -10.18 -23.38
C ASN A 598 -5.10 -8.71 -23.08
N CYS A 599 -6.11 -7.85 -23.21
CA CYS A 599 -6.03 -6.43 -22.89
C CYS A 599 -7.06 -6.04 -21.81
N ASN A 600 -7.08 -6.79 -20.70
CA ASN A 600 -8.10 -6.73 -19.65
C ASN A 600 -9.51 -7.02 -20.17
N SER A 601 -9.63 -7.94 -21.11
CA SER A 601 -10.89 -8.24 -21.79
C SER A 601 -11.38 -9.66 -21.49
N SER A 602 -12.59 -9.94 -21.96
CA SER A 602 -13.23 -11.26 -21.92
C SER A 602 -12.26 -12.40 -22.27
N PRO A 603 -12.18 -13.46 -21.45
CA PRO A 603 -11.38 -14.65 -21.77
C PRO A 603 -11.95 -15.46 -22.95
N PHE A 604 -13.17 -15.14 -23.40
CA PHE A 604 -13.85 -15.84 -24.50
C PHE A 604 -13.45 -15.30 -25.88
N GLN A 605 -12.59 -14.27 -25.93
CA GLN A 605 -12.11 -13.64 -27.16
C GLN A 605 -10.61 -13.32 -27.06
N THR A 606 -9.82 -14.30 -26.60
CA THR A 606 -8.37 -14.23 -26.46
C THR A 606 -7.65 -14.50 -27.79
N THR A 607 -8.29 -15.20 -28.72
CA THR A 607 -7.74 -15.48 -30.06
C THR A 607 -8.80 -15.34 -31.16
N VAL A 608 -8.39 -15.39 -32.42
CA VAL A 608 -9.30 -15.47 -33.59
C VAL A 608 -9.58 -16.92 -33.95
N GLY A 609 -10.80 -17.21 -34.42
CA GLY A 609 -11.19 -18.55 -34.86
C GLY A 609 -11.37 -19.54 -33.70
N GLU A 610 -10.98 -20.79 -33.94
CA GLU A 610 -11.09 -21.89 -32.97
C GLU A 610 -10.08 -21.74 -31.82
N GLY A 611 -10.41 -22.32 -30.65
CA GLY A 611 -9.54 -22.37 -29.47
C GLY A 611 -9.98 -21.49 -28.29
N ASN A 612 -10.90 -20.55 -28.50
CA ASN A 612 -11.50 -19.80 -27.38
C ASN A 612 -12.38 -20.70 -26.48
N PRO A 613 -12.42 -20.46 -25.16
CA PRO A 613 -13.34 -21.17 -24.27
C PRO A 613 -14.80 -20.87 -24.60
N ASP A 614 -15.66 -21.87 -24.44
CA ASP A 614 -17.11 -21.71 -24.59
C ASP A 614 -17.70 -21.02 -23.34
N PRO A 615 -18.29 -19.82 -23.46
CA PRO A 615 -18.88 -19.11 -22.32
C PRO A 615 -20.04 -19.88 -21.66
N ASP A 616 -20.77 -20.73 -22.38
CA ASP A 616 -21.91 -21.47 -21.84
C ASP A 616 -21.49 -22.59 -20.87
N ARG A 617 -20.19 -22.91 -20.80
CA ARG A 617 -19.62 -23.85 -19.81
C ARG A 617 -19.44 -23.24 -18.42
N PHE A 618 -19.58 -21.93 -18.29
CA PHE A 618 -19.31 -21.21 -17.05
C PHE A 618 -20.59 -20.63 -16.46
N SER A 619 -20.74 -20.74 -15.14
CA SER A 619 -21.87 -20.14 -14.44
C SER A 619 -21.80 -18.62 -14.52
N LYS A 620 -22.94 -17.96 -14.73
CA LYS A 620 -23.03 -16.49 -14.61
C LYS A 620 -22.65 -16.01 -13.19
N ALA A 621 -22.82 -16.85 -12.17
CA ALA A 621 -22.44 -16.55 -10.79
C ALA A 621 -20.91 -16.50 -10.57
N SER A 622 -20.11 -16.97 -11.54
CA SER A 622 -18.66 -16.83 -11.51
C SER A 622 -18.19 -15.39 -11.78
N GLY A 623 -19.06 -14.53 -12.31
CA GLY A 623 -18.75 -13.11 -12.52
C GLY A 623 -17.66 -12.83 -13.56
N ILE A 624 -17.37 -13.80 -14.45
CA ILE A 624 -16.36 -13.66 -15.51
C ILE A 624 -16.82 -12.57 -16.49
N GLU A 625 -15.96 -11.59 -16.76
CA GLU A 625 -16.27 -10.51 -17.69
C GLU A 625 -16.53 -10.98 -19.13
N THR A 626 -17.47 -10.33 -19.81
CA THR A 626 -17.85 -10.66 -21.20
C THR A 626 -17.63 -9.49 -22.17
N TRP A 627 -16.96 -8.44 -21.74
CA TRP A 627 -16.75 -7.21 -22.52
C TRP A 627 -15.33 -7.14 -23.10
N MET A 628 -15.19 -6.37 -24.18
CA MET A 628 -13.91 -6.12 -24.86
C MET A 628 -13.50 -4.66 -24.66
N THR A 629 -12.22 -4.43 -24.37
CA THR A 629 -11.60 -3.10 -24.38
C THR A 629 -11.34 -2.63 -25.80
N ASN A 630 -11.13 -1.33 -26.00
CA ASN A 630 -10.66 -0.84 -27.30
C ASN A 630 -9.29 -1.46 -27.66
N ARG A 631 -8.39 -1.60 -26.69
CA ARG A 631 -7.11 -2.31 -26.87
C ARG A 631 -7.27 -3.73 -27.37
N ALA A 632 -8.21 -4.49 -26.80
CA ALA A 632 -8.48 -5.85 -27.26
C ALA A 632 -9.04 -5.85 -28.70
N LEU A 633 -9.96 -4.95 -29.02
CA LEU A 633 -10.49 -4.81 -30.39
C LEU A 633 -9.38 -4.48 -31.40
N ARG A 634 -8.51 -3.53 -31.07
CA ARG A 634 -7.35 -3.17 -31.90
C ARG A 634 -6.34 -4.31 -32.03
N ALA A 635 -6.08 -5.04 -30.94
CA ALA A 635 -5.20 -6.21 -30.99
C ALA A 635 -5.74 -7.28 -31.93
N MET A 636 -7.06 -7.52 -31.93
CA MET A 636 -7.71 -8.45 -32.85
C MET A 636 -7.65 -7.95 -34.30
N GLU A 637 -7.85 -6.66 -34.55
CA GLU A 637 -7.81 -6.05 -35.89
C GLU A 637 -6.39 -5.95 -36.49
N LEU A 638 -5.35 -5.99 -35.65
CA LEU A 638 -3.95 -5.90 -36.09
C LEU A 638 -3.31 -7.29 -36.13
N TYR A 639 -3.08 -7.89 -34.96
CA TYR A 639 -2.42 -9.20 -34.84
C TYR A 639 -3.33 -10.35 -35.27
N GLY A 640 -4.65 -10.21 -35.08
CA GLY A 640 -5.62 -11.26 -35.41
C GLY A 640 -5.96 -11.34 -36.91
N ASP A 641 -5.83 -10.25 -37.66
CA ASP A 641 -6.09 -10.22 -39.10
C ASP A 641 -4.82 -10.48 -39.94
N ASP A 642 -3.63 -10.07 -39.45
CA ASP A 642 -2.36 -10.37 -40.12
C ASP A 642 -1.88 -11.80 -39.81
N VAL A 643 -1.71 -12.60 -40.86
CA VAL A 643 -1.34 -14.03 -40.79
C VAL A 643 0.16 -14.29 -40.91
N SER A 644 0.99 -13.27 -41.16
CA SER A 644 2.43 -13.41 -41.40
C SER A 644 3.20 -12.19 -40.87
N ILE A 645 3.21 -12.04 -39.55
CA ILE A 645 3.68 -10.84 -38.86
C ILE A 645 5.21 -10.77 -38.83
N THR A 646 5.79 -9.70 -39.37
CA THR A 646 7.21 -9.38 -39.18
C THR A 646 7.51 -8.89 -37.77
N GLN A 647 8.79 -8.92 -37.37
CA GLN A 647 9.21 -8.32 -36.11
C GLN A 647 8.82 -6.84 -36.00
N GLU A 648 9.04 -6.07 -37.06
CA GLU A 648 8.74 -4.64 -37.09
C GLU A 648 7.24 -4.38 -36.94
N GLU A 649 6.39 -5.16 -37.61
CA GLU A 649 4.94 -5.09 -37.45
C GLU A 649 4.50 -5.44 -36.03
N PHE A 650 5.03 -6.51 -35.45
CA PHE A 650 4.72 -6.89 -34.06
C PHE A 650 5.00 -5.75 -33.07
N PHE A 651 6.12 -5.04 -33.26
CA PHE A 651 6.51 -3.93 -32.40
C PHE A 651 5.64 -2.70 -32.66
N THR A 652 5.40 -2.38 -33.93
CA THR A 652 4.61 -1.22 -34.35
C THR A 652 3.16 -1.34 -33.92
N TYR A 653 2.55 -2.54 -34.03
CA TYR A 653 1.17 -2.78 -33.63
C TYR A 653 0.94 -2.51 -32.14
N LYS A 654 1.93 -2.78 -31.28
CA LYS A 654 1.85 -2.43 -29.86
C LYS A 654 1.79 -0.92 -29.63
N TYR A 655 2.44 -0.14 -30.48
CA TYR A 655 2.41 1.31 -30.45
C TYR A 655 1.21 1.91 -31.22
N ASP A 656 0.20 1.10 -31.57
CA ASP A 656 -1.05 1.57 -32.16
C ASP A 656 -1.76 2.56 -31.21
N LYS A 657 -2.16 3.68 -31.80
CA LYS A 657 -2.73 4.86 -31.12
C LYS A 657 -4.20 5.06 -31.49
N GLN A 658 -4.85 4.03 -32.00
CA GLN A 658 -6.14 4.13 -32.68
C GLN A 658 -7.29 3.63 -31.78
N TYR A 659 -8.46 4.26 -31.90
CA TYR A 659 -9.71 3.66 -31.45
C TYR A 659 -10.41 2.91 -32.59
N SER A 660 -10.80 1.66 -32.33
CA SER A 660 -11.62 0.86 -33.24
C SER A 660 -12.99 1.49 -33.39
N GLU A 661 -13.55 1.45 -34.61
CA GLU A 661 -14.94 1.87 -34.87
C GLU A 661 -15.96 1.08 -34.04
N LYS A 662 -15.60 -0.12 -33.60
CA LYS A 662 -16.44 -0.97 -32.73
C LYS A 662 -16.36 -0.54 -31.26
N SER A 663 -15.43 0.33 -30.89
CA SER A 663 -15.27 0.77 -29.50
C SER A 663 -16.46 1.59 -29.01
N THR A 664 -16.77 1.47 -27.73
CA THR A 664 -17.86 2.22 -27.09
C THR A 664 -17.65 3.73 -27.18
N LEU A 665 -16.40 4.22 -27.18
CA LEU A 665 -16.11 5.63 -27.38
C LEU A 665 -16.56 6.11 -28.76
N ARG A 666 -16.17 5.42 -29.82
CA ARG A 666 -16.56 5.75 -31.20
C ARG A 666 -18.08 5.71 -31.36
N GLN A 667 -18.73 4.67 -30.82
CA GLN A 667 -20.19 4.57 -30.84
C GLN A 667 -20.89 5.70 -30.06
N ASN A 668 -20.32 6.15 -28.94
CA ASN A 668 -20.86 7.28 -28.16
C ASN A 668 -20.76 8.59 -28.95
N ILE A 669 -19.67 8.83 -29.67
CA ILE A 669 -19.48 10.02 -30.51
C ILE A 669 -20.50 10.05 -31.65
N VAL A 670 -20.66 8.92 -32.36
CA VAL A 670 -21.65 8.81 -33.45
C VAL A 670 -23.05 9.14 -32.95
N ARG A 671 -23.51 8.48 -31.87
CA ARG A 671 -24.83 8.76 -31.28
C ARG A 671 -25.01 10.21 -30.83
N PHE A 672 -23.96 10.80 -30.26
CA PHE A 672 -24.00 12.21 -29.83
C PHE A 672 -24.16 13.15 -31.02
N LEU A 673 -23.36 12.97 -32.08
CA LEU A 673 -23.39 13.80 -33.30
C LEU A 673 -24.74 13.72 -34.03
N GLU A 674 -25.39 12.56 -34.03
CA GLU A 674 -26.75 12.39 -34.56
C GLU A 674 -27.80 13.20 -33.76
N SER A 675 -27.59 13.35 -32.46
CA SER A 675 -28.55 14.03 -31.56
C SER A 675 -28.33 15.54 -31.42
N SER A 676 -27.11 16.04 -31.67
CA SER A 676 -26.68 17.40 -31.36
C SER A 676 -26.36 18.25 -32.59
N SER A 677 -26.91 17.90 -33.75
CA SER A 677 -26.62 18.53 -35.04
C SER A 677 -27.11 19.97 -35.22
N GLN A 678 -27.69 20.61 -34.19
CA GLN A 678 -28.40 21.89 -34.30
C GLN A 678 -27.86 23.01 -33.39
N GLU A 679 -26.74 22.83 -32.69
CA GLU A 679 -26.16 23.83 -31.77
C GLU A 679 -25.29 24.87 -32.52
N PRO A 680 -25.76 26.09 -32.81
CA PRO A 680 -25.07 27.02 -33.72
C PRO A 680 -23.75 27.56 -33.14
N GLU A 681 -23.64 27.62 -31.81
CA GLU A 681 -22.45 28.11 -31.09
C GLU A 681 -21.32 27.07 -31.03
N LEU A 682 -21.56 25.83 -31.45
CA LEU A 682 -20.61 24.72 -31.34
C LEU A 682 -20.27 24.08 -32.69
N VAL A 683 -20.58 24.73 -33.81
CA VAL A 683 -20.38 24.16 -35.15
C VAL A 683 -18.93 23.70 -35.35
N GLU A 684 -17.95 24.54 -35.01
CA GLU A 684 -16.52 24.20 -35.12
C GLU A 684 -16.14 22.99 -34.27
N ALA A 685 -16.60 22.97 -33.00
CA ALA A 685 -16.34 21.86 -32.08
C ALA A 685 -16.98 20.53 -32.57
N LEU A 686 -18.21 20.60 -33.09
CA LEU A 686 -18.91 19.46 -33.67
C LEU A 686 -18.22 18.97 -34.96
N ASP A 687 -17.68 19.88 -35.77
CA ASP A 687 -16.92 19.53 -36.97
C ASP A 687 -15.61 18.82 -36.64
N ILE A 688 -14.90 19.24 -35.59
CA ILE A 688 -13.72 18.53 -35.08
C ILE A 688 -14.10 17.12 -34.62
N LEU A 689 -15.19 16.96 -33.86
CA LEU A 689 -15.66 15.63 -33.42
C LEU A 689 -16.06 14.73 -34.60
N ARG A 690 -16.62 15.28 -35.68
CA ARG A 690 -16.94 14.53 -36.91
C ARG A 690 -15.69 14.07 -37.66
N GLN A 691 -14.65 14.90 -37.66
CA GLN A 691 -13.41 14.64 -38.38
C GLN A 691 -12.42 13.77 -37.60
N TRP A 692 -12.57 13.66 -36.29
CA TRP A 692 -11.75 12.75 -35.51
C TRP A 692 -12.01 11.32 -35.97
N ASN A 693 -10.98 10.64 -36.46
CA ASN A 693 -11.03 9.27 -36.95
C ASN A 693 -10.63 8.23 -35.88
N GLY A 694 -10.39 8.66 -34.64
CA GLY A 694 -9.97 7.78 -33.54
C GLY A 694 -8.44 7.71 -33.34
N ASP A 695 -7.65 8.41 -34.16
CA ASP A 695 -6.21 8.47 -33.99
C ASP A 695 -5.81 9.42 -32.84
N THR A 696 -4.82 9.00 -32.05
CA THR A 696 -4.25 9.76 -30.93
C THR A 696 -2.75 10.00 -31.11
N SER A 697 -2.29 10.10 -32.36
CA SER A 697 -0.95 10.56 -32.69
C SER A 697 -0.69 11.97 -32.18
N LYS A 698 0.55 12.26 -31.80
CA LYS A 698 0.95 13.51 -31.13
C LYS A 698 0.66 14.77 -31.96
N ASP A 699 0.57 14.65 -33.27
CA ASP A 699 0.27 15.70 -34.23
C ASP A 699 -1.22 15.81 -34.59
N ASN A 700 -2.06 14.89 -34.12
CA ASN A 700 -3.49 14.86 -34.44
C ASN A 700 -4.22 16.06 -33.80
N PRO A 701 -4.82 16.97 -34.59
CA PRO A 701 -5.45 18.18 -34.07
C PRO A 701 -6.88 17.94 -33.54
N HIS A 702 -7.47 16.77 -33.79
CA HIS A 702 -8.84 16.46 -33.42
C HIS A 702 -8.95 15.63 -32.14
N ALA A 703 -7.85 15.02 -31.70
CA ALA A 703 -7.83 14.13 -30.54
C ALA A 703 -8.04 14.86 -29.21
N ALA A 704 -7.45 16.04 -29.02
CA ALA A 704 -7.53 16.79 -27.75
C ALA A 704 -8.97 17.09 -27.34
N LEU A 705 -9.73 17.76 -28.21
CA LEU A 705 -11.14 18.07 -27.97
C LEU A 705 -11.96 16.80 -27.74
N SER A 706 -11.72 15.75 -28.55
CA SER A 706 -12.46 14.49 -28.48
C SER A 706 -12.23 13.76 -27.15
N LEU A 707 -10.98 13.53 -26.76
CA LEU A 707 -10.67 12.78 -25.54
C LEU A 707 -11.02 13.56 -24.27
N LEU A 708 -10.80 14.87 -24.23
CA LEU A 708 -11.13 15.68 -23.05
C LEU A 708 -12.64 15.84 -22.86
N THR A 709 -13.43 15.82 -23.95
CA THR A 709 -14.91 15.86 -23.89
C THR A 709 -15.47 14.55 -23.37
N PHE A 710 -15.03 13.41 -23.93
CA PHE A 710 -15.61 12.11 -23.61
C PHE A 710 -14.99 11.46 -22.37
N ARG A 711 -13.76 11.86 -22.01
CA ARG A 711 -12.99 11.39 -20.83
C ARG A 711 -12.97 9.85 -20.74
N PRO A 712 -12.46 9.14 -21.76
CA PRO A 712 -12.41 7.68 -21.74
C PRO A 712 -11.57 7.19 -20.56
N ASN A 713 -11.99 6.08 -19.95
CA ASN A 713 -11.25 5.38 -18.90
C ASN A 713 -10.39 4.25 -19.51
N SER A 714 -9.58 3.53 -18.72
CA SER A 714 -8.79 2.36 -19.18
C SER A 714 -9.63 1.20 -19.72
N ASN A 715 -10.94 1.25 -19.47
CA ASN A 715 -11.94 0.37 -20.04
C ASN A 715 -13.11 1.22 -20.55
N THR A 716 -13.13 1.46 -21.85
CA THR A 716 -14.18 2.27 -22.50
C THR A 716 -15.54 1.56 -22.60
N SER A 717 -15.63 0.26 -22.30
CA SER A 717 -16.88 -0.53 -22.41
C SER A 717 -17.99 -0.15 -21.42
N ARG A 718 -17.71 0.70 -20.42
CA ARG A 718 -18.68 1.05 -19.36
C ARG A 718 -19.57 2.24 -19.74
N GLY A 719 -20.73 1.91 -20.32
CA GLY A 719 -21.94 2.74 -20.30
C GLY A 719 -22.02 3.84 -21.36
N ASN A 720 -23.25 4.09 -21.84
CA ASN A 720 -23.54 5.19 -22.74
C ASN A 720 -23.55 6.51 -21.95
N LEU A 721 -22.84 7.51 -22.44
CA LEU A 721 -22.96 8.88 -21.92
C LEU A 721 -24.21 9.53 -22.53
N SER A 722 -24.97 10.27 -21.71
CA SER A 722 -26.14 10.99 -22.21
C SER A 722 -25.70 12.24 -22.97
N ALA A 723 -26.45 12.60 -24.03
CA ALA A 723 -26.14 13.78 -24.85
C ALA A 723 -26.00 15.08 -24.04
N PRO A 724 -26.84 15.38 -23.01
CA PRO A 724 -26.67 16.59 -22.20
C PRO A 724 -25.34 16.63 -21.42
N VAL A 725 -24.87 15.49 -20.92
CA VAL A 725 -23.58 15.40 -20.21
C VAL A 725 -22.43 15.67 -21.18
N ILE A 726 -22.48 15.08 -22.38
CA ILE A 726 -21.47 15.29 -23.41
C ILE A 726 -21.47 16.76 -23.86
N LEU A 727 -22.64 17.35 -24.12
CA LEU A 727 -22.77 18.74 -24.52
C LEU A 727 -22.20 19.71 -23.47
N GLY A 728 -22.49 19.47 -22.18
CA GLY A 728 -21.93 20.26 -21.09
C GLY A 728 -20.40 20.20 -21.05
N ARG A 729 -19.84 19.00 -21.17
CA ARG A 729 -18.37 18.80 -21.23
C ARG A 729 -17.76 19.41 -22.49
N LEU A 730 -18.42 19.32 -23.64
CA LEU A 730 -17.92 19.92 -24.87
C LEU A 730 -17.79 21.44 -24.73
N LYS A 731 -18.78 22.11 -24.12
CA LYS A 731 -18.72 23.55 -23.83
C LYS A 731 -17.58 23.89 -22.86
N GLU A 732 -17.45 23.13 -21.78
CA GLU A 732 -16.38 23.28 -20.78
C GLU A 732 -14.99 23.14 -21.44
N VAL A 733 -14.77 22.05 -22.17
CA VAL A 733 -13.49 21.74 -22.81
C VAL A 733 -13.15 22.73 -23.91
N SER A 734 -14.12 23.13 -24.74
CA SER A 734 -13.90 24.17 -25.75
C SER A 734 -13.44 25.49 -25.13
N SER A 735 -14.05 25.88 -24.00
CA SER A 735 -13.62 27.07 -23.25
C SER A 735 -12.21 26.93 -22.70
N GLU A 736 -11.86 25.79 -22.11
CA GLU A 736 -10.52 25.56 -21.57
C GLU A 736 -9.45 25.51 -22.66
N LEU A 737 -9.70 24.85 -23.80
CA LEU A 737 -8.77 24.81 -24.93
C LEU A 737 -8.54 26.22 -25.52
N MET A 738 -9.61 27.01 -25.72
CA MET A 738 -9.47 28.40 -26.17
C MET A 738 -8.71 29.26 -25.16
N LYS A 739 -8.94 29.07 -23.86
CA LYS A 739 -8.27 29.81 -22.80
C LYS A 739 -6.77 29.52 -22.72
N HIS A 740 -6.37 28.26 -22.85
CA HIS A 740 -4.99 27.81 -22.66
C HIS A 740 -4.15 27.79 -23.95
N PHE A 741 -4.78 27.51 -25.10
CA PHE A 741 -4.10 27.32 -26.39
C PHE A 741 -4.59 28.27 -27.49
N GLY A 742 -5.68 29.01 -27.27
CA GLY A 742 -6.22 29.96 -28.25
C GLY A 742 -6.92 29.31 -29.46
N ARG A 743 -7.11 27.99 -29.47
CA ARG A 743 -7.71 27.21 -30.56
C ARG A 743 -8.38 25.94 -30.05
N LEU A 744 -9.31 25.37 -30.81
CA LEU A 744 -10.01 24.12 -30.47
C LEU A 744 -9.29 22.87 -31.02
N ASP A 745 -8.61 23.02 -32.15
CA ASP A 745 -7.92 21.97 -32.90
C ASP A 745 -6.45 21.82 -32.44
N VAL A 746 -6.26 21.70 -31.12
CA VAL A 746 -4.94 21.59 -30.49
C VAL A 746 -4.30 20.23 -30.81
N PRO A 747 -3.08 20.17 -31.37
CA PRO A 747 -2.35 18.93 -31.55
C PRO A 747 -2.20 18.15 -30.25
N TRP A 748 -2.49 16.85 -30.28
CA TRP A 748 -2.58 16.06 -29.06
C TRP A 748 -1.33 16.11 -28.17
N GLY A 749 -0.14 16.12 -28.78
CA GLY A 749 1.13 16.17 -28.08
C GLY A 749 1.42 17.52 -27.41
N GLU A 750 0.68 18.59 -27.71
CA GLU A 750 0.73 19.83 -26.92
C GLU A 750 -0.02 19.68 -25.59
N VAL A 751 -1.03 18.79 -25.56
CA VAL A 751 -1.85 18.51 -24.37
C VAL A 751 -1.29 17.32 -23.59
N ASN A 752 -1.01 16.19 -24.23
CA ASN A 752 -0.58 14.94 -23.61
C ASN A 752 0.94 14.88 -23.51
N ARG A 753 1.47 14.98 -22.28
CA ARG A 753 2.88 15.22 -22.02
C ARG A 753 3.46 14.20 -21.06
N LEU A 754 4.73 13.85 -21.26
CA LEU A 754 5.56 13.26 -20.23
C LEU A 754 6.26 14.39 -19.49
N VAL A 755 5.99 14.54 -18.19
CA VAL A 755 6.65 15.54 -17.34
C VAL A 755 7.41 14.84 -16.22
N ARG A 756 8.73 15.02 -16.18
CA ARG A 756 9.61 14.43 -15.15
C ARG A 756 10.79 15.35 -14.87
N GLY A 757 10.79 16.01 -13.70
CA GLY A 757 11.77 17.05 -13.40
C GLY A 757 11.66 18.19 -14.41
N GLU A 758 12.77 18.55 -15.05
CA GLU A 758 12.80 19.56 -16.12
C GLU A 758 12.40 19.03 -17.51
N VAL A 759 12.21 17.70 -17.65
CA VAL A 759 11.81 17.09 -18.92
C VAL A 759 10.32 17.28 -19.15
N ASP A 760 9.95 17.86 -20.29
CA ASP A 760 8.57 18.01 -20.80
C ASP A 760 8.52 17.60 -22.28
N LEU A 761 8.00 16.40 -22.58
CA LEU A 761 8.00 15.81 -23.93
C LEU A 761 6.57 15.50 -24.43
N PRO A 762 6.27 15.72 -25.73
CA PRO A 762 4.98 15.36 -26.31
C PRO A 762 4.79 13.85 -26.39
N LEU A 763 3.59 13.36 -26.07
CA LEU A 763 3.23 11.95 -26.15
C LEU A 763 2.06 11.71 -27.11
N GLY A 764 2.16 10.65 -27.91
CA GLY A 764 1.02 10.03 -28.58
C GLY A 764 0.36 8.97 -27.70
N GLY A 765 -0.77 8.42 -28.15
CA GLY A 765 -1.55 7.44 -27.39
C GLY A 765 -2.51 8.09 -26.40
N GLY A 766 -3.34 7.30 -25.74
CA GLY A 766 -4.33 7.81 -24.82
C GLY A 766 -4.98 6.71 -23.99
N PRO A 767 -6.07 7.02 -23.29
CA PRO A 767 -6.71 6.02 -22.45
C PRO A 767 -7.31 4.87 -23.27
N ASP A 768 -6.97 3.62 -22.98
CA ASP A 768 -7.53 2.44 -23.69
C ASP A 768 -7.12 2.33 -25.18
N THR A 769 -6.01 2.93 -25.59
CA THR A 769 -5.29 2.58 -26.85
C THR A 769 -4.14 1.62 -26.56
N LEU A 770 -3.62 0.89 -27.56
CA LEU A 770 -2.53 -0.09 -27.33
C LEU A 770 -1.26 0.60 -26.81
N ARG A 771 -0.95 1.80 -27.30
CA ARG A 771 -0.07 2.77 -26.64
C ARG A 771 -0.85 3.52 -25.55
N ALA A 772 -1.01 2.93 -24.37
CA ALA A 772 -1.83 3.53 -23.33
C ALA A 772 -1.08 4.68 -22.65
N ILE A 773 -1.71 5.85 -22.51
CA ILE A 773 -1.19 6.96 -21.69
C ILE A 773 -2.35 7.55 -20.88
N TYR A 774 -2.17 7.62 -19.57
CA TYR A 774 -3.14 8.23 -18.66
C TYR A 774 -2.52 9.45 -18.00
N GLY A 775 -3.02 10.63 -18.37
CA GLY A 775 -2.51 11.90 -17.88
C GLY A 775 -3.39 12.57 -16.84
N ARG A 776 -2.76 13.34 -15.94
CA ARG A 776 -3.43 14.18 -14.95
C ARG A 776 -3.44 15.64 -15.43
N PRO A 777 -4.57 16.36 -15.31
CA PRO A 777 -4.61 17.78 -15.61
C PRO A 777 -3.63 18.61 -14.79
N SER A 778 -3.03 19.60 -15.46
CA SER A 778 -2.21 20.67 -14.91
C SER A 778 -2.92 22.02 -15.04
N ASP A 779 -2.43 23.04 -14.35
CA ASP A 779 -2.99 24.40 -14.39
C ASP A 779 -2.81 25.08 -15.77
N GLU A 780 -1.96 24.52 -16.65
CA GLU A 780 -1.70 25.03 -18.00
C GLU A 780 -2.60 24.38 -19.08
N GLY A 781 -3.58 23.56 -18.69
CA GLY A 781 -4.43 22.83 -19.64
C GLY A 781 -3.78 21.60 -20.28
N LYS A 782 -2.53 21.26 -19.87
CA LYS A 782 -1.83 20.03 -20.26
C LYS A 782 -2.21 18.86 -19.34
N LEU A 783 -2.01 17.64 -19.84
CA LEU A 783 -2.08 16.37 -19.12
C LEU A 783 -0.67 15.80 -18.93
N ALA A 784 -0.22 15.67 -17.68
CA ALA A 784 1.04 15.00 -17.36
C ALA A 784 0.81 13.50 -17.13
N GLY A 785 1.50 12.64 -17.89
CA GLY A 785 1.42 11.18 -17.77
C GLY A 785 1.74 10.71 -16.34
N VAL A 786 0.89 9.82 -15.81
CA VAL A 786 1.02 9.26 -14.46
C VAL A 786 0.82 7.75 -14.41
N ALA A 787 0.28 7.17 -15.48
CA ALA A 787 0.09 5.74 -15.68
C ALA A 787 -0.11 5.47 -17.19
N GLY A 788 -0.32 4.21 -17.57
CA GLY A 788 -0.36 3.77 -18.97
C GLY A 788 0.81 2.84 -19.22
N ASP A 789 1.33 2.79 -20.45
CA ASP A 789 2.60 2.11 -20.73
C ASP A 789 3.65 2.52 -19.69
N CYS A 790 4.14 1.53 -18.94
CA CYS A 790 5.16 1.70 -17.91
C CYS A 790 6.33 0.77 -18.22
N PHE A 791 6.78 -0.07 -17.29
CA PHE A 791 7.68 -1.16 -17.65
C PHE A 791 6.97 -2.10 -18.62
N PHE A 792 7.56 -2.28 -19.80
CA PHE A 792 7.16 -3.32 -20.72
C PHE A 792 8.33 -3.83 -21.54
N GLN A 793 8.17 -5.05 -22.04
CA GLN A 793 9.21 -5.73 -22.80
C GLN A 793 8.66 -6.51 -23.99
N PHE A 794 9.52 -6.65 -24.99
CA PHE A 794 9.38 -7.57 -26.09
C PHE A 794 10.40 -8.70 -25.93
N VAL A 795 9.96 -9.92 -26.19
CA VAL A 795 10.79 -11.13 -26.10
C VAL A 795 10.56 -11.94 -27.36
N GLN A 796 11.64 -12.42 -27.96
CA GLN A 796 11.62 -13.20 -29.20
C GLN A 796 12.56 -14.39 -29.08
N TRP A 797 12.14 -15.51 -29.66
CA TRP A 797 13.02 -16.63 -30.00
C TRP A 797 12.94 -16.87 -31.50
N ASP A 798 14.09 -16.91 -32.16
CA ASP A 798 14.17 -17.24 -33.59
C ASP A 798 13.96 -18.74 -33.86
N ASP A 799 14.04 -19.14 -35.12
CA ASP A 799 13.90 -20.53 -35.57
C ASP A 799 14.98 -21.48 -35.01
N GLN A 800 16.07 -20.92 -34.46
CA GLN A 800 17.14 -21.64 -33.76
C GLN A 800 17.00 -21.59 -32.24
N GLY A 801 15.98 -20.92 -31.73
CA GLY A 801 15.73 -20.72 -30.30
C GLY A 801 16.65 -19.68 -29.65
N GLN A 802 17.32 -18.82 -30.42
CA GLN A 802 18.12 -17.72 -29.88
C GLN A 802 17.21 -16.63 -29.32
N LEU A 803 17.48 -16.25 -28.07
CA LEU A 803 16.69 -15.26 -27.34
C LEU A 803 17.16 -13.85 -27.67
N ASP A 804 16.19 -13.00 -27.99
CA ASP A 804 16.37 -11.58 -28.14
C ASP A 804 15.28 -10.83 -27.35
N ALA A 805 15.68 -9.85 -26.52
CA ALA A 805 14.72 -9.10 -25.71
C ALA A 805 15.02 -7.59 -25.65
N TRP A 806 13.95 -6.80 -25.47
CA TRP A 806 13.99 -5.35 -25.38
C TRP A 806 13.04 -4.85 -24.31
N ALA A 807 13.40 -3.78 -23.61
CA ALA A 807 12.55 -3.17 -22.59
C ALA A 807 12.63 -1.64 -22.60
N ILE A 808 11.65 -1.02 -21.94
CA ILE A 808 11.62 0.41 -21.68
C ILE A 808 10.89 0.69 -20.37
N GLN A 809 11.34 1.73 -19.66
CA GLN A 809 10.62 2.39 -18.56
C GLN A 809 10.22 3.79 -19.04
N PRO A 810 9.15 4.40 -18.49
CA PRO A 810 8.65 5.67 -19.00
C PRO A 810 9.66 6.80 -18.86
N PHE A 811 10.50 6.81 -17.82
CA PHE A 811 11.49 7.87 -17.63
C PHE A 811 12.87 7.39 -17.15
N GLY A 812 12.99 6.36 -16.32
CA GLY A 812 14.28 5.96 -15.75
C GLY A 812 14.15 4.94 -14.61
N SER A 813 15.29 4.39 -14.17
CA SER A 813 15.35 3.34 -13.15
C SER A 813 15.37 3.86 -11.71
N HIS A 814 15.72 5.13 -11.50
CA HIS A 814 15.85 5.74 -10.17
C HIS A 814 14.63 6.61 -9.82
N MET A 815 13.89 6.23 -8.79
CA MET A 815 12.61 6.85 -8.43
C MET A 815 12.77 7.99 -7.41
N ALA A 816 13.77 7.91 -6.53
CA ALA A 816 13.81 8.69 -5.30
C ALA A 816 14.34 10.14 -5.42
N SER A 817 15.18 10.45 -6.42
CA SER A 817 15.85 11.74 -6.53
C SER A 817 16.10 12.12 -7.99
N ASP A 818 15.88 13.40 -8.28
CA ASP A 818 16.15 14.07 -9.56
C ASP A 818 17.64 14.40 -9.77
N GLU A 819 18.48 14.23 -8.74
CA GLU A 819 19.94 14.33 -8.86
C GLU A 819 20.56 13.10 -9.53
N SER A 820 19.84 11.97 -9.55
CA SER A 820 20.32 10.75 -10.21
C SER A 820 20.32 10.92 -11.72
N PRO A 821 21.39 10.53 -12.45
CA PRO A 821 21.37 10.53 -13.91
C PRO A 821 20.30 9.60 -14.49
N HIS A 822 19.80 8.64 -13.70
CA HIS A 822 18.79 7.67 -14.12
C HIS A 822 17.36 8.05 -13.70
N PHE A 823 17.12 9.34 -13.39
CA PHE A 823 15.80 9.85 -13.02
C PHE A 823 14.86 10.08 -14.23
N SER A 824 15.43 10.45 -15.38
CA SER A 824 14.70 10.82 -16.60
C SER A 824 15.42 10.45 -17.91
N ASP A 825 16.48 9.64 -17.86
CA ASP A 825 17.32 9.26 -19.01
C ASP A 825 16.61 8.44 -20.08
N GLN A 826 15.53 7.72 -19.75
CA GLN A 826 14.71 6.96 -20.69
C GLN A 826 13.51 7.75 -21.24
N ALA A 827 13.22 8.94 -20.70
CA ALA A 827 12.02 9.71 -21.07
C ALA A 827 11.97 10.06 -22.57
N GLY A 828 13.12 10.39 -23.16
CA GLY A 828 13.25 10.63 -24.60
C GLY A 828 12.91 9.40 -25.42
N LEU A 829 13.55 8.26 -25.11
CA LEU A 829 13.30 6.98 -25.79
C LEU A 829 11.82 6.58 -25.71
N PHE A 830 11.22 6.73 -24.53
CA PHE A 830 9.81 6.42 -24.35
C PHE A 830 8.93 7.30 -25.24
N ALA A 831 9.15 8.62 -25.26
CA ALA A 831 8.39 9.55 -26.11
C ALA A 831 8.58 9.30 -27.62
N GLU A 832 9.75 8.80 -28.00
CA GLU A 832 10.11 8.42 -29.38
C GLU A 832 9.70 6.98 -29.75
N GLU A 833 9.05 6.26 -28.84
CA GLU A 833 8.60 4.87 -29.05
C GLU A 833 9.78 3.91 -29.32
N SER A 834 10.93 4.21 -28.75
CA SER A 834 12.18 3.45 -28.87
C SER A 834 12.42 2.57 -27.64
N LEU A 835 13.07 1.43 -27.87
CA LEU A 835 13.34 0.42 -26.85
C LEU A 835 14.84 0.26 -26.63
N ARG A 836 15.20 -0.21 -25.45
CA ARG A 836 16.57 -0.61 -25.13
C ARG A 836 16.70 -2.11 -25.35
N LYS A 837 17.82 -2.53 -25.94
CA LYS A 837 18.18 -3.95 -25.98
C LYS A 837 18.56 -4.40 -24.56
N ILE A 838 18.09 -5.58 -24.15
CA ILE A 838 18.40 -6.15 -22.83
C ILE A 838 19.70 -6.97 -22.94
N PRO A 839 20.75 -6.67 -22.15
CA PRO A 839 21.86 -7.59 -21.94
C PRO A 839 21.40 -8.73 -21.03
N PHE A 840 21.39 -9.95 -21.56
CA PHE A 840 20.78 -11.11 -20.92
C PHE A 840 21.79 -12.16 -20.44
N THR A 841 22.90 -12.36 -21.14
CA THR A 841 23.95 -13.26 -20.64
C THR A 841 24.83 -12.55 -19.62
N ARG A 842 25.54 -13.31 -18.78
CA ARG A 842 26.49 -12.76 -17.82
C ARG A 842 27.57 -11.95 -18.54
N GLU A 843 28.04 -12.46 -19.67
CA GLU A 843 29.06 -11.87 -20.52
C GLU A 843 28.59 -10.52 -21.09
N GLU A 844 27.38 -10.47 -21.67
CA GLU A 844 26.77 -9.23 -22.17
C GLU A 844 26.62 -8.18 -21.07
N VAL A 845 26.12 -8.59 -19.90
CA VAL A 845 25.95 -7.69 -18.75
C VAL A 845 27.28 -7.08 -18.33
N LEU A 846 28.34 -7.90 -18.20
CA LEU A 846 29.66 -7.44 -17.79
C LEU A 846 30.32 -6.55 -18.85
N GLU A 847 30.04 -6.78 -20.13
CA GLU A 847 30.54 -5.95 -21.23
C GLU A 847 29.97 -4.53 -21.19
N VAL A 848 28.68 -4.38 -20.90
CA VAL A 848 28.01 -3.07 -20.90
C VAL A 848 28.01 -2.36 -19.54
N ALA A 849 28.35 -3.07 -18.46
CA ALA A 849 28.29 -2.55 -17.09
C ALA A 849 29.09 -1.25 -16.92
N LYS A 850 28.46 -0.24 -16.33
CA LYS A 850 29.09 1.03 -15.95
C LYS A 850 29.64 1.01 -14.54
N ARG A 851 29.06 0.19 -13.66
CA ARG A 851 29.48 0.04 -12.28
C ARG A 851 29.28 -1.41 -11.84
N ILE A 852 30.26 -1.96 -11.13
CA ILE A 852 30.20 -3.30 -10.56
C ILE A 852 30.67 -3.22 -9.11
N TYR A 853 29.90 -3.78 -8.17
CA TYR A 853 30.21 -3.73 -6.74
C TYR A 853 29.58 -4.92 -5.99
N ARG A 854 30.03 -5.15 -4.76
CA ARG A 854 29.34 -6.00 -3.79
C ARG A 854 28.70 -5.10 -2.72
N PRO A 855 27.45 -5.35 -2.30
CA PRO A 855 26.84 -4.58 -1.22
C PRO A 855 27.68 -4.53 0.05
N GLN A 856 28.39 -5.62 0.38
CA GLN A 856 29.19 -5.72 1.59
C GLN A 856 30.44 -4.83 1.58
N ASP A 857 30.95 -4.47 0.40
CA ASP A 857 32.22 -3.74 0.24
C ASP A 857 32.06 -2.22 0.27
N LEU A 858 30.82 -1.73 0.19
CA LEU A 858 30.46 -0.30 0.29
C LEU A 858 30.40 0.16 1.75
#